data_AF-A0A1I9G0A3-F1
#
_entry.id   AF-A0A1I9G0A3-F1
#
_cell.length_a   1.000
_cell.length_b   1.000
_cell.length_c   1.000
_cell.angle_alpha   90.00
_cell.angle_beta   90.00
_cell.angle_gamma   90.00
#
_symmetry.space_group_name_H-M   'P 1'
#
loop_
_entity.id
_entity.type
_entity.pdbx_description
1 polymer ?
#
loop_
_entity_poly.entity_id
_entity_poly.type
_entity_poly.pdbx_seq_one_letter_code
_entity_poly.pdbx_strand_id
1 'polypeptide(L)'
;MQFMQITVFFLDRGNEVLQKICHKKLSDFFEKNVVLWKRNSQQYSLSYHAHLFFEFVPFSNDTLINYNSVKLKTWEEASLLHFFFLNPCTVAEYRNECRNEISEWFATLNRLEGAEWLIVFDSMKAREQKNRGALMERIKSDFSKFTNRIVEIYDPSNIVPLQTSMQLHLLNSLEFYVTNIESSLSSRNNQYSDSNFDFITFCRDQMSLSRLYQSLGMFEQVLALFDELDATLSLIALHHSSEGPTPKWLASSKCLTSVSPGCPLFVAMLKCDSPRDNITIIELRCIILAHQILNAMQIYKERLQRVSTNSDSSSQNLRNEFAVMLLRYSLHCLNAIFENMVVFKIPRDCDEIQCWIVSFCLETMQITSLLTEITHVEQAAHLTCSLKLATCQAMSKLNKRWDLVDWKKIAKWFEDGITQCGVETIIRFRQLLFDKQQFTHYMQKYHESSIALLKHFGWRREARAVGWELAKFLLSSDRAEGALPYLLNFISDLISDGSTVLLLRDTLLFTVNHLEKFPGIHFKELVDFYLILMKLAETEKERIKYCDKFLELSEKPSVTKIRLNSNCNQRKAFSFGYNSSFPFLIAIPNETIKIDAKVISYLPKSLKNFKLYCYMKPFVQNESQKRTAGRRPHFECMYSETDGISRFACDWKGDIELRKESVLGFSMNLTSESEDYLIFQSSATDELRPGENILTLIAKASESNGTYIFDYFELEIGHSLLLRCNWLDVSEIEEDLARLPICFVHHKPVSLKLKPPPNDGILLAGVAQHVEFEISYGTGKLITDENSVLQITCSAGSDLEFWDVSKSKWSEICNYSLDRILPGNNKTITVHLYKILRNLSNSEENVKSGLPTSVAQILVKWMDEEWSFTVNFISFMNIDSDTSLLEERVLFELALLRNIDEWLIMPQDAILSRISNDSLQIPAKLLNPNLTHIQPGCKYRLVWILPSNKGKTDEVEHYELRFTYRVKSLDEHTNEEELIYDREYTLFDEFPPDYELCAQLLSSQPGAILCRVDDACDMIVSLRSLTNRVETVVVGIDADPCFWTISQKHKLVHVKESGLGQISFTVFPKMIGFLPYPIISVYSCRHKRSDSDISQLSTESTYDFGPQLSSFVRTNGKQVHVLGAFPTSSDSKSNASVKTNRLKEAKSRITKLFD
;
A
#
# COMPACT_ATOMS: atom_id res chain seq x y z
N MET A 1 -38.17 -17.57 -42.36
CA MET A 1 -38.48 -18.98 -42.69
C MET A 1 -39.80 -19.34 -42.04
N GLN A 2 -40.83 -19.61 -42.85
CA GLN A 2 -42.03 -20.31 -42.37
C GLN A 2 -41.62 -21.77 -42.19
N PHE A 3 -41.60 -22.26 -40.95
CA PHE A 3 -41.42 -23.68 -40.71
C PHE A 3 -42.69 -24.42 -41.12
N MET A 4 -42.54 -25.52 -41.85
CA MET A 4 -43.63 -26.33 -42.40
C MET A 4 -44.62 -26.76 -41.30
N GLN A 5 -45.91 -26.60 -41.57
CA GLN A 5 -46.98 -27.25 -40.80
C GLN A 5 -46.95 -28.76 -41.08
N ILE A 6 -47.14 -29.59 -40.06
CA ILE A 6 -47.22 -31.06 -40.21
C ILE A 6 -48.49 -31.39 -41.00
N THR A 7 -48.36 -31.96 -42.20
CA THR A 7 -49.46 -32.69 -42.84
C THR A 7 -49.23 -34.17 -42.68
N VAL A 8 -50.03 -34.84 -41.85
CA VAL A 8 -50.03 -36.30 -41.69
C VAL A 8 -50.99 -36.93 -42.69
N PHE A 9 -50.56 -37.98 -43.39
CA PHE A 9 -51.45 -38.72 -44.28
C PHE A 9 -52.26 -39.78 -43.53
N PHE A 10 -53.58 -39.83 -43.76
CA PHE A 10 -54.46 -40.89 -43.29
C PHE A 10 -55.02 -41.66 -44.47
N LEU A 11 -54.97 -42.99 -44.41
CA LEU A 11 -55.57 -43.80 -45.47
C LEU A 11 -57.05 -44.00 -45.23
N ASP A 12 -57.87 -43.69 -46.22
CA ASP A 12 -59.29 -44.01 -46.21
C ASP A 12 -59.66 -45.08 -47.24
N ARG A 13 -60.65 -45.91 -46.88
CA ARG A 13 -61.33 -46.86 -47.77
C ARG A 13 -62.79 -46.97 -47.35
N GLY A 14 -63.68 -47.29 -48.29
CA GLY A 14 -65.12 -47.45 -48.04
C GLY A 14 -65.94 -46.24 -48.48
N ASN A 15 -66.90 -45.80 -47.66
CA ASN A 15 -67.87 -44.77 -48.04
C ASN A 15 -67.27 -43.36 -48.12
N GLU A 16 -67.08 -42.84 -49.34
CA GLU A 16 -66.49 -41.52 -49.61
C GLU A 16 -67.33 -40.34 -49.08
N VAL A 17 -68.67 -40.46 -49.07
CA VAL A 17 -69.55 -39.37 -48.61
C VAL A 17 -69.38 -39.15 -47.11
N LEU A 18 -69.34 -40.25 -46.34
CA LEU A 18 -69.11 -40.22 -44.91
C LEU A 18 -67.70 -39.68 -44.58
N GLN A 19 -66.70 -40.09 -45.36
CA GLN A 19 -65.32 -39.62 -45.23
C GLN A 19 -65.24 -38.09 -45.38
N LYS A 20 -65.86 -37.49 -46.41
CA LYS A 20 -65.83 -36.03 -46.64
C LYS A 20 -66.47 -35.23 -45.50
N ILE A 21 -67.58 -35.76 -44.95
CA ILE A 21 -68.27 -35.17 -43.80
C ILE A 21 -67.36 -35.20 -42.56
N CYS A 22 -66.74 -36.35 -42.29
CA CYS A 22 -65.82 -36.52 -41.16
C CYS A 22 -64.57 -35.66 -41.31
N HIS A 23 -63.96 -35.60 -42.51
CA HIS A 23 -62.78 -34.79 -42.79
C HIS A 23 -62.99 -33.32 -42.39
N LYS A 24 -64.03 -32.66 -42.91
CA LYS A 24 -64.29 -31.24 -42.60
C LYS A 24 -64.40 -30.98 -41.09
N LYS A 25 -65.12 -31.84 -40.37
CA LYS A 25 -65.36 -31.70 -38.93
C LYS A 25 -64.12 -32.03 -38.08
N LEU A 26 -63.31 -32.98 -38.52
CA LEU A 26 -62.05 -33.33 -37.88
C LEU A 26 -61.01 -32.23 -38.13
N SER A 27 -60.90 -31.69 -39.35
CA SER A 27 -60.02 -30.55 -39.66
C SER A 27 -60.36 -29.34 -38.78
N ASP A 28 -61.65 -28.96 -38.70
CA ASP A 28 -62.12 -27.89 -37.81
C ASP A 28 -61.75 -28.12 -36.33
N PHE A 29 -61.71 -29.39 -35.89
CA PHE A 29 -61.39 -29.76 -34.51
C PHE A 29 -59.89 -29.66 -34.23
N PHE A 30 -59.04 -30.23 -35.08
CA PHE A 30 -57.58 -30.20 -34.89
C PHE A 30 -56.96 -28.83 -35.18
N GLU A 31 -57.61 -28.00 -36.01
CA GLU A 31 -57.22 -26.58 -36.15
C GLU A 31 -57.44 -25.77 -34.87
N LYS A 32 -58.51 -26.07 -34.12
CA LYS A 32 -58.91 -25.30 -32.92
C LYS A 32 -58.36 -25.86 -31.61
N ASN A 33 -58.02 -27.15 -31.57
CA ASN A 33 -57.63 -27.82 -30.33
C ASN A 33 -56.17 -28.28 -30.39
N VAL A 34 -55.49 -28.13 -29.26
CA VAL A 34 -54.13 -28.61 -29.06
C VAL A 34 -54.18 -30.02 -28.48
N VAL A 35 -53.52 -30.97 -29.12
CA VAL A 35 -53.42 -32.34 -28.64
C VAL A 35 -52.27 -32.47 -27.66
N LEU A 36 -52.55 -33.07 -26.49
CA LEU A 36 -51.54 -33.40 -25.49
C LEU A 36 -50.97 -34.79 -25.75
N TRP A 37 -49.72 -34.87 -26.19
CA TRP A 37 -48.96 -36.12 -26.26
C TRP A 37 -48.06 -36.21 -25.02
N LYS A 38 -48.12 -37.33 -24.28
CA LYS A 38 -47.26 -37.57 -23.11
C LYS A 38 -46.38 -38.77 -23.41
N ARG A 39 -45.07 -38.54 -23.54
CA ARG A 39 -44.07 -39.60 -23.72
C ARG A 39 -43.43 -39.88 -22.37
N ASN A 40 -43.40 -41.15 -21.97
CA ASN A 40 -42.69 -41.62 -20.79
C ASN A 40 -41.35 -42.22 -21.24
N SER A 41 -40.36 -41.38 -21.57
CA SER A 41 -38.99 -41.86 -21.78
C SER A 41 -38.23 -41.85 -20.45
N GLN A 42 -37.25 -42.75 -20.29
CA GLN A 42 -36.48 -42.92 -19.04
C GLN A 42 -35.74 -41.65 -18.57
N GLN A 43 -35.65 -40.61 -19.40
CA GLN A 43 -34.92 -39.38 -19.06
C GLN A 43 -35.81 -38.15 -18.82
N TYR A 44 -37.06 -38.07 -19.31
CA TYR A 44 -37.91 -36.89 -19.12
C TYR A 44 -39.42 -37.23 -19.13
N SER A 45 -40.19 -36.69 -18.18
CA SER A 45 -41.66 -36.64 -18.26
C SER A 45 -42.08 -35.27 -18.78
N LEU A 46 -42.41 -35.17 -20.06
CA LEU A 46 -42.87 -33.92 -20.66
C LEU A 46 -44.25 -34.14 -21.29
N SER A 47 -45.13 -33.16 -21.09
CA SER A 47 -46.45 -33.12 -21.71
C SER A 47 -46.35 -32.15 -22.89
N TYR A 48 -46.58 -32.64 -24.10
CA TYR A 48 -46.31 -31.90 -25.34
C TYR A 48 -47.61 -31.45 -26.00
N HIS A 49 -47.62 -30.21 -26.48
CA HIS A 49 -48.76 -29.57 -27.11
C HIS A 49 -48.58 -29.57 -28.64
N ALA A 50 -49.29 -30.46 -29.34
CA ALA A 50 -49.18 -30.62 -30.79
C ALA A 50 -50.37 -29.98 -31.53
N HIS A 51 -50.08 -29.19 -32.56
CA HIS A 51 -51.04 -28.83 -33.61
C HIS A 51 -50.83 -29.78 -34.79
N LEU A 52 -51.84 -30.57 -35.12
CA LEU A 52 -51.74 -31.61 -36.15
C LEU A 52 -52.63 -31.20 -37.32
N PHE A 53 -52.05 -31.11 -38.52
CA PHE A 53 -52.82 -31.08 -39.76
C PHE A 53 -52.74 -32.45 -40.42
N PHE A 54 -53.79 -32.83 -41.12
CA PHE A 54 -53.86 -34.12 -41.78
C PHE A 54 -54.60 -34.04 -43.09
N GLU A 55 -54.31 -35.00 -43.97
CA GLU A 55 -54.96 -35.18 -45.25
C GLU A 55 -55.35 -36.65 -45.42
N PHE A 56 -56.59 -36.89 -45.86
CA PHE A 56 -57.02 -38.23 -46.23
C PHE A 56 -56.59 -38.56 -47.66
N VAL A 57 -55.96 -39.71 -47.83
CA VAL A 57 -55.46 -40.23 -49.10
C VAL A 57 -56.05 -41.63 -49.33
N PRO A 58 -56.45 -41.99 -50.56
CA PRO A 58 -56.97 -43.33 -50.83
C PRO A 58 -55.99 -44.43 -50.40
N PHE A 59 -56.52 -45.50 -49.80
CA PHE A 59 -55.72 -46.64 -49.34
C PHE A 59 -54.83 -47.22 -50.44
N SER A 60 -53.51 -47.17 -50.23
CA SER A 60 -52.50 -47.78 -51.09
C SER A 60 -51.47 -48.56 -50.28
N ASN A 61 -51.10 -49.75 -50.75
CA ASN A 61 -50.03 -50.56 -50.12
C ASN A 61 -48.68 -49.82 -50.14
N ASP A 62 -48.47 -48.90 -51.09
CA ASP A 62 -47.24 -48.11 -51.22
C ASP A 62 -47.15 -46.97 -50.21
N THR A 63 -48.15 -46.79 -49.35
CA THR A 63 -48.17 -45.74 -48.32
C THR A 63 -48.17 -46.31 -46.89
N LEU A 64 -47.99 -47.63 -46.76
CA LEU A 64 -47.90 -48.31 -45.47
C LEU A 64 -46.46 -48.27 -44.93
N ILE A 65 -46.33 -48.12 -43.60
CA ILE A 65 -45.05 -48.19 -42.90
C ILE A 65 -44.72 -49.66 -42.61
N ASN A 66 -43.61 -50.13 -43.18
CA ASN A 66 -43.05 -51.43 -42.85
C ASN A 66 -41.73 -51.23 -42.10
N TYR A 67 -41.77 -51.44 -40.78
CA TYR A 67 -40.62 -51.25 -39.89
C TYR A 67 -39.47 -52.24 -40.14
N ASN A 68 -39.74 -53.35 -40.84
CA ASN A 68 -38.75 -54.36 -41.23
C ASN A 68 -38.14 -54.11 -42.62
N SER A 69 -38.52 -53.01 -43.30
CA SER A 69 -37.95 -52.63 -44.60
C SER A 69 -36.53 -52.10 -44.47
N VAL A 70 -35.66 -52.40 -45.45
CA VAL A 70 -34.29 -51.85 -45.54
C VAL A 70 -34.31 -50.32 -45.66
N LYS A 71 -35.33 -49.77 -46.34
CA LYS A 71 -35.60 -48.33 -46.39
C LYS A 71 -36.94 -48.07 -45.71
N LEU A 72 -36.88 -47.56 -44.49
CA LEU A 72 -38.07 -47.13 -43.77
C LEU A 72 -38.63 -45.87 -44.43
N LYS A 73 -39.94 -45.84 -44.69
CA LYS A 73 -40.61 -44.63 -45.17
C LYS A 73 -40.71 -43.63 -44.03
N THR A 74 -40.49 -42.36 -44.35
CA THR A 74 -40.69 -41.28 -43.37
C THR A 74 -42.17 -41.07 -43.10
N TRP A 75 -42.50 -40.37 -42.03
CA TRP A 75 -43.87 -39.94 -41.71
C TRP A 75 -44.48 -39.03 -42.79
N GLU A 76 -43.66 -38.42 -43.66
CA GLU A 76 -44.09 -37.63 -44.83
C GLU A 76 -44.42 -38.51 -46.04
N GLU A 77 -43.89 -39.74 -46.10
CA GLU A 77 -44.07 -40.66 -47.23
C GLU A 77 -45.15 -41.72 -46.97
N ALA A 78 -45.58 -41.87 -45.72
CA ALA A 78 -46.44 -42.96 -45.29
C ALA A 78 -47.50 -42.50 -44.28
N SER A 79 -48.57 -43.29 -44.18
CA SER A 79 -49.70 -42.98 -43.32
C SER A 79 -49.56 -43.58 -41.93
N LEU A 80 -49.89 -42.76 -40.91
CA LEU A 80 -49.84 -43.15 -39.50
C LEU A 80 -51.18 -43.67 -38.95
N LEU A 81 -52.29 -43.51 -39.66
CA LEU A 81 -53.59 -43.99 -39.21
C LEU A 81 -54.48 -44.35 -40.38
N HIS A 82 -55.18 -45.48 -40.28
CA HIS A 82 -55.99 -46.03 -41.35
C HIS A 82 -57.47 -46.10 -40.98
N PHE A 83 -58.36 -45.73 -41.89
CA PHE A 83 -59.80 -45.63 -41.66
C PHE A 83 -60.58 -46.47 -42.67
N PHE A 84 -61.60 -47.17 -42.17
CA PHE A 84 -62.60 -47.81 -43.01
C PHE A 84 -63.98 -47.24 -42.70
N PHE A 85 -64.62 -46.59 -43.68
CA PHE A 85 -65.92 -45.93 -43.52
C PHE A 85 -67.08 -46.83 -43.98
N LEU A 86 -68.02 -47.11 -43.08
CA LEU A 86 -69.19 -47.98 -43.29
C LEU A 86 -70.49 -47.19 -43.21
N ASN A 87 -71.44 -47.50 -44.10
CA ASN A 87 -72.84 -47.02 -44.02
C ASN A 87 -73.87 -48.10 -44.47
N PRO A 88 -73.80 -49.37 -44.00
CA PRO A 88 -74.82 -50.37 -44.30
C PRO A 88 -76.11 -50.11 -43.51
N CYS A 89 -77.26 -50.33 -44.15
CA CYS A 89 -78.58 -50.16 -43.55
C CYS A 89 -79.13 -51.49 -42.96
N THR A 90 -78.68 -52.63 -43.47
CA THR A 90 -79.10 -53.98 -43.03
C THR A 90 -77.93 -54.96 -42.84
N VAL A 91 -78.13 -56.01 -42.04
CA VAL A 91 -77.11 -57.07 -41.84
C VAL A 91 -76.79 -57.81 -43.15
N ALA A 92 -77.76 -57.93 -44.06
CA ALA A 92 -77.55 -58.56 -45.36
C ALA A 92 -76.63 -57.72 -46.26
N GLU A 93 -76.88 -56.41 -46.33
CA GLU A 93 -76.04 -55.45 -47.07
C GLU A 93 -74.60 -55.46 -46.54
N TYR A 94 -74.41 -55.42 -45.20
CA TYR A 94 -73.08 -55.54 -44.62
C TYR A 94 -72.37 -56.84 -45.02
N ARG A 95 -73.05 -57.99 -44.98
CA ARG A 95 -72.46 -59.30 -45.33
C ARG A 95 -72.10 -59.42 -46.80
N ASN A 96 -72.94 -58.89 -47.68
CA ASN A 96 -72.81 -59.08 -49.12
C ASN A 96 -71.90 -58.04 -49.76
N GLU A 97 -71.95 -56.79 -49.31
CA GLU A 97 -71.30 -55.65 -49.99
C GLU A 97 -70.07 -55.14 -49.24
N CYS A 98 -70.06 -55.12 -47.90
CA CYS A 98 -68.95 -54.52 -47.14
C CYS A 98 -67.97 -55.54 -46.52
N ARG A 99 -68.45 -56.73 -46.13
CA ARG A 99 -67.69 -57.69 -45.30
C ARG A 99 -66.42 -58.20 -45.98
N ASN A 100 -66.45 -58.49 -47.28
CA ASN A 100 -65.28 -59.01 -47.98
C ASN A 100 -64.17 -57.96 -48.06
N GLU A 101 -64.53 -56.72 -48.43
CA GLU A 101 -63.57 -55.61 -48.56
C GLU A 101 -62.92 -55.21 -47.23
N ILE A 102 -63.72 -55.11 -46.16
CA ILE A 102 -63.17 -54.77 -44.84
C ILE A 102 -62.27 -55.88 -44.29
N SER A 103 -62.54 -57.14 -44.63
CA SER A 103 -61.71 -58.27 -44.21
C SER A 103 -60.35 -58.27 -44.90
N GLU A 104 -60.33 -57.98 -46.21
CA GLU A 104 -59.10 -57.89 -47.00
C GLU A 104 -58.22 -56.71 -46.53
N TRP A 105 -58.83 -55.55 -46.32
CA TRP A 105 -58.17 -54.37 -45.77
C TRP A 105 -57.58 -54.66 -44.38
N PHE A 106 -58.38 -55.24 -43.47
CA PHE A 106 -57.93 -55.58 -42.13
C PHE A 106 -56.80 -56.63 -42.15
N ALA A 107 -56.90 -57.67 -43.00
CA ALA A 107 -55.85 -58.68 -43.12
C ALA A 107 -54.50 -58.08 -43.57
N THR A 108 -54.55 -57.05 -44.42
CA THR A 108 -53.36 -56.34 -44.89
C THR A 108 -52.70 -55.55 -43.75
N LEU A 109 -53.48 -54.82 -42.96
CA LEU A 109 -52.98 -54.01 -41.84
C LEU A 109 -52.54 -54.87 -40.65
N ASN A 110 -53.27 -55.93 -40.32
CA ASN A 110 -52.95 -56.80 -39.17
C ASN A 110 -51.65 -57.60 -39.35
N ARG A 111 -51.10 -57.66 -40.59
CA ARG A 111 -49.78 -58.23 -40.87
C ARG A 111 -48.64 -57.26 -40.53
N LEU A 112 -48.93 -55.96 -40.42
CA LEU A 112 -47.94 -54.93 -40.14
C LEU A 112 -47.91 -54.64 -38.63
N GLU A 113 -46.72 -54.74 -38.03
CA GLU A 113 -46.52 -54.36 -36.64
C GLU A 113 -46.68 -52.84 -36.48
N GLY A 114 -47.43 -52.43 -35.45
CA GLY A 114 -47.65 -51.02 -35.15
C GLY A 114 -48.67 -50.30 -36.03
N ALA A 115 -49.33 -50.98 -36.98
CA ALA A 115 -50.36 -50.36 -37.82
C ALA A 115 -51.63 -50.04 -37.01
N GLU A 116 -51.95 -48.77 -36.89
CA GLU A 116 -53.13 -48.27 -36.20
C GLU A 116 -54.30 -48.05 -37.17
N TRP A 117 -55.50 -48.49 -36.79
CA TRP A 117 -56.68 -48.40 -37.63
C TRP A 117 -57.99 -48.22 -36.87
N LEU A 118 -58.99 -47.66 -37.55
CA LEU A 118 -60.34 -47.40 -37.07
C LEU A 118 -61.40 -47.81 -38.10
N ILE A 119 -62.50 -48.40 -37.64
CA ILE A 119 -63.70 -48.64 -38.43
C ILE A 119 -64.77 -47.65 -37.99
N VAL A 120 -65.23 -46.80 -38.90
CA VAL A 120 -66.21 -45.75 -38.63
C VAL A 120 -67.55 -46.16 -39.25
N PHE A 121 -68.56 -46.38 -38.42
CA PHE A 121 -69.89 -46.81 -38.85
C PHE A 121 -70.91 -45.69 -38.66
N ASP A 122 -71.47 -45.20 -39.78
CA ASP A 122 -72.65 -44.33 -39.77
C ASP A 122 -73.90 -45.17 -39.52
N SER A 123 -74.47 -45.01 -38.32
CA SER A 123 -75.62 -45.75 -37.85
C SER A 123 -76.96 -45.07 -38.15
N MET A 124 -76.96 -43.88 -38.76
CA MET A 124 -78.18 -43.06 -38.99
C MET A 124 -79.26 -43.84 -39.74
N LYS A 125 -78.93 -44.36 -40.92
CA LYS A 125 -79.89 -45.11 -41.77
C LYS A 125 -80.30 -46.43 -41.11
N ALA A 126 -79.36 -47.13 -40.49
CA ALA A 126 -79.64 -48.36 -39.74
C ALA A 126 -80.57 -48.13 -38.54
N ARG A 127 -80.52 -46.94 -37.93
CA ARG A 127 -81.39 -46.52 -36.82
C ARG A 127 -82.80 -46.19 -37.32
N GLU A 128 -82.92 -45.46 -38.44
CA GLU A 128 -84.21 -45.21 -39.10
C GLU A 128 -84.93 -46.52 -39.45
N GLN A 129 -84.18 -47.53 -39.88
CA GLN A 129 -84.71 -48.86 -40.23
C GLN A 129 -84.79 -49.87 -39.07
N LYS A 130 -84.52 -49.45 -37.81
CA LYS A 130 -84.52 -50.32 -36.60
C LYS A 130 -83.53 -51.52 -36.65
N ASN A 131 -82.54 -51.49 -37.53
CA ASN A 131 -81.52 -52.55 -37.68
C ASN A 131 -80.22 -52.29 -36.91
N ARG A 132 -80.07 -51.09 -36.31
CA ARG A 132 -78.85 -50.63 -35.61
C ARG A 132 -78.25 -51.65 -34.65
N GLY A 133 -79.05 -52.22 -33.74
CA GLY A 133 -78.57 -53.14 -32.71
C GLY A 133 -77.95 -54.41 -33.30
N ALA A 134 -78.69 -55.07 -34.20
CA ALA A 134 -78.25 -56.29 -34.87
C ALA A 134 -77.01 -56.06 -35.77
N LEU A 135 -76.94 -54.91 -36.44
CA LEU A 135 -75.77 -54.51 -37.24
C LEU A 135 -74.53 -54.27 -36.37
N MET A 136 -74.69 -53.51 -35.29
CA MET A 136 -73.60 -53.21 -34.37
C MET A 136 -73.05 -54.47 -33.69
N GLU A 137 -73.93 -55.35 -33.22
CA GLU A 137 -73.53 -56.65 -32.66
C GLU A 137 -72.81 -57.51 -33.70
N ARG A 138 -73.26 -57.48 -34.96
CA ARG A 138 -72.60 -58.23 -36.03
C ARG A 138 -71.20 -57.71 -36.33
N ILE A 139 -71.04 -56.39 -36.51
CA ILE A 139 -69.73 -55.75 -36.75
C ILE A 139 -68.80 -56.03 -35.57
N LYS A 140 -69.27 -55.85 -34.33
CA LYS A 140 -68.47 -56.17 -33.13
C LYS A 140 -68.13 -57.65 -33.02
N SER A 141 -69.03 -58.56 -33.42
CA SER A 141 -68.76 -59.99 -33.44
C SER A 141 -67.69 -60.36 -34.46
N ASP A 142 -67.71 -59.74 -35.64
CA ASP A 142 -66.73 -59.96 -36.71
C ASP A 142 -65.32 -59.44 -36.33
N PHE A 143 -65.24 -58.49 -35.39
CA PHE A 143 -63.99 -57.91 -34.85
C PHE A 143 -63.94 -57.96 -33.31
N SER A 144 -64.29 -59.11 -32.71
CA SER A 144 -64.51 -59.26 -31.26
C SER A 144 -63.30 -58.92 -30.37
N LYS A 145 -62.08 -59.04 -30.90
CA LYS A 145 -60.83 -58.66 -30.21
C LYS A 145 -60.52 -57.15 -30.27
N PHE A 146 -61.23 -56.41 -31.11
CA PHE A 146 -60.92 -55.02 -31.46
C PHE A 146 -62.15 -54.12 -31.38
N THR A 147 -63.11 -54.45 -30.51
CA THR A 147 -64.38 -53.71 -30.40
C THR A 147 -64.19 -52.23 -30.03
N ASN A 148 -63.07 -51.88 -29.40
CA ASN A 148 -62.68 -50.51 -29.07
C ASN A 148 -62.22 -49.68 -30.29
N ARG A 149 -61.92 -50.31 -31.44
CA ARG A 149 -61.52 -49.66 -32.69
C ARG A 149 -62.71 -49.41 -33.64
N ILE A 150 -63.91 -49.79 -33.22
CA ILE A 150 -65.16 -49.57 -33.97
C ILE A 150 -65.89 -48.36 -33.38
N VAL A 151 -66.01 -47.30 -34.17
CA VAL A 151 -66.62 -46.03 -33.78
C VAL A 151 -67.98 -45.88 -34.45
N GLU A 152 -69.05 -45.81 -33.65
CA GLU A 152 -70.41 -45.52 -34.14
C GLU A 152 -70.63 -44.00 -34.21
N ILE A 153 -71.05 -43.50 -35.38
CA ILE A 153 -71.57 -42.15 -35.55
C ILE A 153 -73.08 -42.26 -35.66
N TYR A 154 -73.80 -41.66 -34.71
CA TYR A 154 -75.27 -41.65 -34.68
C TYR A 154 -75.85 -40.27 -34.97
N ASP A 155 -75.00 -39.24 -35.07
CA ASP A 155 -75.33 -37.90 -35.52
C ASP A 155 -74.09 -37.33 -36.23
N PRO A 156 -74.13 -37.09 -37.55
CA PRO A 156 -73.02 -36.48 -38.29
C PRO A 156 -72.61 -35.09 -37.77
N SER A 157 -73.44 -34.44 -36.95
CA SER A 157 -73.14 -33.17 -36.30
C SER A 157 -72.28 -33.33 -35.04
N ASN A 158 -72.29 -34.51 -34.40
CA ASN A 158 -71.57 -34.81 -33.16
C ASN A 158 -70.64 -36.03 -33.33
N ILE A 159 -69.40 -35.75 -33.75
CA ILE A 159 -68.36 -36.76 -33.99
C ILE A 159 -67.34 -36.89 -32.85
N VAL A 160 -67.68 -36.46 -31.62
CA VAL A 160 -66.78 -36.51 -30.44
C VAL A 160 -66.18 -37.91 -30.18
N PRO A 161 -66.92 -39.02 -30.33
CA PRO A 161 -66.34 -40.36 -30.18
C PRO A 161 -65.24 -40.65 -31.21
N LEU A 162 -65.41 -40.18 -32.45
CA LEU A 162 -64.42 -40.30 -33.51
C LEU A 162 -63.20 -39.42 -33.21
N GLN A 163 -63.41 -38.17 -32.77
CA GLN A 163 -62.33 -37.26 -32.39
C GLN A 163 -61.44 -37.87 -31.30
N THR A 164 -62.04 -38.40 -30.24
CA THR A 164 -61.31 -39.00 -29.11
C THR A 164 -60.56 -40.26 -29.52
N SER A 165 -61.20 -41.14 -30.32
CA SER A 165 -60.59 -42.39 -30.78
C SER A 165 -59.45 -42.12 -31.77
N MET A 166 -59.65 -41.20 -32.70
CA MET A 166 -58.63 -40.76 -33.65
C MET A 166 -57.41 -40.18 -32.92
N GLN A 167 -57.63 -39.30 -31.94
CA GLN A 167 -56.55 -38.74 -31.14
C GLN A 167 -55.75 -39.84 -30.42
N LEU A 168 -56.42 -40.78 -29.74
CA LEU A 168 -55.75 -41.87 -29.03
C LEU A 168 -54.90 -42.75 -29.96
N HIS A 169 -55.48 -43.22 -31.06
CA HIS A 169 -54.81 -44.15 -31.97
C HIS A 169 -53.72 -43.49 -32.81
N LEU A 170 -53.89 -42.22 -33.19
CA LEU A 170 -52.83 -41.44 -33.81
C LEU A 170 -51.61 -41.28 -32.89
N LEU A 171 -51.84 -40.95 -31.61
CA LEU A 171 -50.77 -40.82 -30.63
C LEU A 171 -50.05 -42.16 -30.38
N ASN A 172 -50.78 -43.28 -30.37
CA ASN A 172 -50.17 -44.61 -30.28
C ASN A 172 -49.29 -44.93 -31.50
N SER A 173 -49.75 -44.60 -32.72
CA SER A 173 -48.94 -44.81 -33.93
C SER A 173 -47.70 -43.94 -33.95
N LEU A 174 -47.81 -42.67 -33.51
CA LEU A 174 -46.68 -41.76 -33.38
C LEU A 174 -45.67 -42.28 -32.35
N GLU A 175 -46.14 -42.75 -31.19
CA GLU A 175 -45.30 -43.34 -30.16
C GLU A 175 -44.54 -44.56 -30.67
N PHE A 176 -45.22 -45.46 -31.39
CA PHE A 176 -44.60 -46.64 -31.97
C PHE A 176 -43.57 -46.27 -33.06
N TYR A 177 -43.92 -45.37 -33.98
CA TYR A 177 -43.04 -44.89 -35.04
C TYR A 177 -41.75 -44.27 -34.48
N VAL A 178 -41.89 -43.31 -33.57
CA VAL A 178 -40.74 -42.60 -32.96
C VAL A 178 -39.86 -43.57 -32.18
N THR A 179 -40.44 -44.48 -31.39
CA THR A 179 -39.68 -45.47 -30.62
C THR A 179 -38.85 -46.39 -31.51
N ASN A 180 -39.40 -46.82 -32.64
CA ASN A 180 -38.64 -47.66 -33.59
C ASN A 180 -37.50 -46.88 -34.26
N ILE A 181 -37.73 -45.62 -34.65
CA ILE A 181 -36.70 -44.78 -35.25
C ILE A 181 -35.58 -44.47 -34.25
N GLU A 182 -35.92 -44.07 -33.03
CA GLU A 182 -34.93 -43.80 -31.97
C GLU A 182 -34.12 -45.07 -31.65
N SER A 183 -34.76 -46.23 -31.56
CA SER A 183 -34.06 -47.50 -31.34
C SER A 183 -33.11 -47.85 -32.48
N SER A 184 -33.55 -47.63 -33.73
CA SER A 184 -32.73 -47.83 -34.93
C SER A 184 -31.54 -46.86 -35.00
N LEU A 185 -31.76 -45.58 -34.70
CA LEU A 185 -30.70 -44.57 -34.63
C LEU A 185 -29.72 -44.90 -33.51
N SER A 186 -30.19 -45.22 -32.30
CA SER A 186 -29.33 -45.59 -31.17
C SER A 186 -28.48 -46.83 -31.49
N SER A 187 -29.08 -47.87 -32.08
CA SER A 187 -28.35 -49.06 -32.52
C SER A 187 -27.27 -48.75 -33.55
N ARG A 188 -27.54 -47.85 -34.51
CA ARG A 188 -26.57 -47.45 -35.53
C ARG A 188 -25.49 -46.51 -34.98
N ASN A 189 -25.83 -45.61 -34.06
CA ASN A 189 -24.89 -44.70 -33.43
C ASN A 189 -23.80 -45.48 -32.66
N ASN A 190 -24.17 -46.59 -32.00
CA ASN A 190 -23.22 -47.49 -31.33
C ASN A 190 -22.23 -48.19 -32.30
N GLN A 191 -22.45 -48.10 -33.61
CA GLN A 191 -21.60 -48.68 -34.65
C GLN A 191 -20.70 -47.63 -35.33
N TYR A 192 -20.56 -46.43 -34.76
CA TYR A 192 -19.77 -45.34 -35.35
C TYR A 192 -18.31 -45.72 -35.68
N SER A 193 -17.75 -46.73 -35.00
CA SER A 193 -16.40 -47.26 -35.23
C SER A 193 -16.31 -48.21 -36.43
N ASP A 194 -17.43 -48.69 -36.97
CA ASP A 194 -17.44 -49.56 -38.15
C ASP A 194 -17.11 -48.76 -39.42
N SER A 195 -16.16 -49.28 -40.19
CA SER A 195 -15.80 -48.79 -41.53
C SER A 195 -16.96 -48.69 -42.54
N ASN A 196 -18.06 -49.44 -42.36
CA ASN A 196 -19.26 -49.39 -43.19
C ASN A 196 -20.32 -48.40 -42.70
N PHE A 197 -20.14 -47.80 -41.52
CA PHE A 197 -21.06 -46.81 -40.99
C PHE A 197 -21.07 -45.57 -41.90
N ASP A 198 -22.25 -45.20 -42.41
CA ASP A 198 -22.45 -43.99 -43.22
C ASP A 198 -23.10 -42.88 -42.38
N PHE A 199 -22.26 -41.92 -41.98
CA PHE A 199 -22.71 -40.78 -41.18
C PHE A 199 -23.68 -39.86 -41.94
N ILE A 200 -23.61 -39.77 -43.27
CA ILE A 200 -24.52 -38.91 -44.05
C ILE A 200 -25.94 -39.46 -44.01
N THR A 201 -26.09 -40.78 -44.19
CA THR A 201 -27.38 -41.47 -44.06
C THR A 201 -27.92 -41.38 -42.63
N PHE A 202 -27.05 -41.61 -41.63
CA PHE A 202 -27.43 -41.44 -40.22
C PHE A 202 -27.94 -40.02 -39.91
N CYS A 203 -27.20 -39.00 -40.36
CA CYS A 203 -27.53 -37.59 -40.21
C CYS A 203 -28.89 -37.26 -40.86
N ARG A 204 -29.16 -37.77 -42.08
CA ARG A 204 -30.44 -37.57 -42.77
C ARG A 204 -31.62 -38.14 -41.99
N ASP A 205 -31.47 -39.35 -41.46
CA ASP A 205 -32.53 -40.02 -40.69
C ASP A 205 -32.81 -39.27 -39.38
N GLN A 206 -31.76 -38.82 -38.68
CA GLN A 206 -31.90 -38.01 -37.46
C GLN A 206 -32.49 -36.63 -37.76
N MET A 207 -32.14 -36.00 -38.88
CA MET A 207 -32.78 -34.74 -39.34
C MET A 207 -34.25 -34.94 -39.71
N SER A 208 -34.64 -36.11 -40.22
CA SER A 208 -36.06 -36.42 -40.46
C SER A 208 -36.85 -36.53 -39.14
N LEU A 209 -36.27 -37.16 -38.12
CA LEU A 209 -36.84 -37.20 -36.77
C LEU A 209 -36.89 -35.79 -36.16
N SER A 210 -35.84 -34.99 -36.34
CA SER A 210 -35.77 -33.64 -35.77
C SER A 210 -36.83 -32.72 -36.40
N ARG A 211 -37.15 -32.86 -37.70
CA ARG A 211 -38.28 -32.15 -38.35
C ARG A 211 -39.63 -32.51 -37.74
N LEU A 212 -39.86 -33.79 -37.41
CA LEU A 212 -41.06 -34.20 -36.67
C LEU A 212 -41.13 -33.50 -35.30
N TYR A 213 -40.04 -33.49 -34.53
CA TYR A 213 -40.02 -32.79 -33.24
C TYR A 213 -40.16 -31.27 -33.37
N GLN A 214 -39.52 -30.66 -34.37
CA GLN A 214 -39.59 -29.23 -34.62
C GLN A 214 -41.02 -28.78 -34.92
N SER A 215 -41.73 -29.57 -35.71
CA SER A 215 -43.10 -29.30 -36.10
C SER A 215 -44.12 -29.56 -34.97
N LEU A 216 -43.74 -30.37 -33.97
CA LEU A 216 -44.43 -30.47 -32.67
C LEU A 216 -44.04 -29.34 -31.68
N GLY A 217 -43.23 -28.38 -32.10
CA GLY A 217 -42.75 -27.28 -31.25
C GLY A 217 -41.66 -27.68 -30.24
N MET A 218 -41.04 -28.84 -30.40
CA MET A 218 -40.07 -29.40 -29.45
C MET A 218 -38.64 -28.89 -29.70
N PHE A 219 -38.45 -27.57 -29.77
CA PHE A 219 -37.18 -26.98 -30.19
C PHE A 219 -36.00 -27.32 -29.26
N GLU A 220 -36.23 -27.52 -27.96
CA GLU A 220 -35.18 -27.94 -27.02
C GLU A 220 -34.71 -29.38 -27.28
N GLN A 221 -35.63 -30.30 -27.61
CA GLN A 221 -35.28 -31.68 -27.99
C GLN A 221 -34.56 -31.71 -29.34
N VAL A 222 -35.03 -30.90 -30.30
CA VAL A 222 -34.38 -30.77 -31.60
C VAL A 222 -32.95 -30.27 -31.44
N LEU A 223 -32.74 -29.25 -30.60
CA LEU A 223 -31.41 -28.74 -30.30
C LEU A 223 -30.51 -29.83 -29.69
N ALA A 224 -31.03 -30.61 -28.73
CA ALA A 224 -30.29 -31.74 -28.13
C ALA A 224 -29.90 -32.80 -29.17
N LEU A 225 -30.78 -33.11 -30.13
CA LEU A 225 -30.44 -34.03 -31.22
C LEU A 225 -29.32 -33.49 -32.12
N PHE A 226 -29.28 -32.18 -32.38
CA PHE A 226 -28.18 -31.60 -33.16
C PHE A 226 -26.87 -31.51 -32.37
N ASP A 227 -26.95 -31.32 -31.05
CA ASP A 227 -25.78 -31.41 -30.15
C ASP A 227 -25.21 -32.83 -30.12
N GLU A 228 -26.06 -33.86 -30.07
CA GLU A 228 -25.64 -35.27 -30.17
C GLU A 228 -25.01 -35.55 -31.55
N LEU A 229 -25.61 -35.06 -32.63
CA LEU A 229 -25.10 -35.25 -33.98
C LEU A 229 -23.70 -34.61 -34.17
N ASP A 230 -23.50 -33.40 -33.63
CA ASP A 230 -22.20 -32.74 -33.61
C ASP A 230 -21.16 -33.54 -32.78
N ALA A 231 -21.57 -34.04 -31.61
CA ALA A 231 -20.73 -34.86 -30.75
C ALA A 231 -20.33 -36.18 -31.42
N THR A 232 -21.27 -36.89 -32.05
CA THR A 232 -21.00 -38.12 -32.82
C THR A 232 -20.00 -37.84 -33.95
N LEU A 233 -20.15 -36.74 -34.69
CA LEU A 233 -19.18 -36.39 -35.74
C LEU A 233 -17.78 -36.13 -35.17
N SER A 234 -17.68 -35.49 -34.00
CA SER A 234 -16.41 -35.28 -33.29
C SER A 234 -15.81 -36.59 -32.78
N LEU A 235 -16.63 -37.52 -32.29
CA LEU A 235 -16.19 -38.87 -31.87
C LEU A 235 -15.63 -39.67 -33.06
N ILE A 236 -16.28 -39.59 -34.22
CA ILE A 236 -15.78 -40.20 -35.46
C ILE A 236 -14.43 -39.60 -35.83
N ALA A 237 -14.30 -38.26 -35.82
CA ALA A 237 -13.02 -37.61 -36.10
C ALA A 237 -11.92 -38.04 -35.11
N LEU A 238 -12.23 -38.14 -33.82
CA LEU A 238 -11.29 -38.60 -32.80
C LEU A 238 -10.85 -40.06 -33.02
N HIS A 239 -11.79 -40.98 -33.31
CA HIS A 239 -11.49 -42.39 -33.60
C HIS A 239 -10.54 -42.52 -34.80
N HIS A 240 -10.81 -41.80 -35.89
CA HIS A 240 -9.98 -41.84 -37.10
C HIS A 240 -8.69 -41.00 -36.99
N SER A 241 -8.48 -40.26 -35.90
CA SER A 241 -7.21 -39.55 -35.64
C SER A 241 -6.07 -40.49 -35.21
N SER A 242 -6.40 -41.65 -34.64
CA SER A 242 -5.45 -42.54 -33.97
C SER A 242 -5.33 -43.95 -34.58
N GLU A 243 -6.39 -44.50 -35.21
CA GLU A 243 -6.44 -45.95 -35.48
C GLU A 243 -6.88 -46.43 -36.89
N GLY A 244 -7.08 -45.58 -37.91
CA GLY A 244 -7.50 -46.16 -39.21
C GLY A 244 -7.58 -45.29 -40.45
N PRO A 245 -7.83 -45.90 -41.63
CA PRO A 245 -8.07 -45.19 -42.88
C PRO A 245 -9.33 -44.31 -42.78
N THR A 246 -9.40 -43.27 -43.61
CA THR A 246 -10.56 -42.36 -43.70
C THR A 246 -11.87 -43.15 -43.94
N PRO A 247 -12.98 -42.79 -43.29
CA PRO A 247 -14.27 -43.47 -43.47
C PRO A 247 -14.69 -43.55 -44.93
N LYS A 248 -15.36 -44.64 -45.34
CA LYS A 248 -15.78 -44.86 -46.74
C LYS A 248 -16.72 -43.78 -47.27
N TRP A 249 -17.64 -43.31 -46.43
CA TRP A 249 -18.57 -42.21 -46.76
C TRP A 249 -17.86 -40.89 -47.01
N LEU A 250 -16.65 -40.70 -46.46
CA LEU A 250 -15.80 -39.55 -46.70
C LEU A 250 -14.84 -39.79 -47.88
N ALA A 251 -14.40 -41.03 -48.10
CA ALA A 251 -13.46 -41.41 -49.16
C ALA A 251 -14.05 -41.38 -50.59
N SER A 252 -15.36 -41.58 -50.73
CA SER A 252 -16.08 -41.46 -52.03
C SER A 252 -16.24 -40.01 -52.51
N SER A 253 -16.00 -39.05 -51.62
CA SER A 253 -16.25 -37.65 -51.86
C SER A 253 -15.04 -36.99 -52.51
N LYS A 254 -15.17 -36.55 -53.77
CA LYS A 254 -14.20 -35.65 -54.47
C LYS A 254 -14.05 -34.27 -53.79
N CYS A 255 -14.47 -34.14 -52.53
CA CYS A 255 -14.96 -32.95 -51.85
C CYS A 255 -14.26 -32.74 -50.49
N LEU A 256 -13.00 -33.17 -50.32
CA LEU A 256 -12.24 -32.81 -49.11
C LEU A 256 -11.74 -31.35 -49.13
N THR A 257 -11.71 -30.70 -50.30
CA THR A 257 -11.08 -29.37 -50.47
C THR A 257 -11.99 -28.28 -51.03
N SER A 258 -13.16 -28.60 -51.59
CA SER A 258 -14.09 -27.56 -52.07
C SER A 258 -14.85 -26.99 -50.89
N VAL A 259 -14.74 -25.69 -50.69
CA VAL A 259 -15.43 -24.97 -49.63
C VAL A 259 -16.83 -24.57 -50.11
N SER A 260 -17.82 -24.55 -49.21
CA SER A 260 -19.17 -24.02 -49.46
C SER A 260 -19.13 -22.67 -50.19
N PRO A 261 -20.13 -22.29 -51.00
CA PRO A 261 -20.18 -20.95 -51.61
C PRO A 261 -19.96 -19.84 -50.57
N GLY A 262 -19.44 -18.69 -51.01
CA GLY A 262 -19.18 -17.57 -50.12
C GLY A 262 -20.42 -17.15 -49.34
N CYS A 263 -20.26 -16.84 -48.06
CA CYS A 263 -21.30 -16.79 -47.04
C CYS A 263 -21.58 -18.13 -46.29
N PRO A 264 -20.60 -18.69 -45.57
CA PRO A 264 -20.67 -20.05 -45.01
C PRO A 264 -21.89 -20.36 -44.13
N LEU A 265 -22.18 -19.49 -43.17
CA LEU A 265 -23.23 -19.71 -42.18
C LEU A 265 -24.61 -19.42 -42.78
N PHE A 266 -24.77 -18.31 -43.48
CA PHE A 266 -26.07 -17.95 -44.07
C PHE A 266 -26.49 -18.92 -45.19
N VAL A 267 -25.56 -19.38 -46.03
CA VAL A 267 -25.85 -20.40 -47.05
C VAL A 267 -26.23 -21.72 -46.38
N ALA A 268 -25.57 -22.11 -45.29
CA ALA A 268 -25.96 -23.29 -44.53
C ALA A 268 -27.37 -23.14 -43.94
N MET A 269 -27.71 -21.97 -43.38
CA MET A 269 -29.05 -21.67 -42.89
C MET A 269 -30.12 -21.75 -43.98
N LEU A 270 -29.82 -21.37 -45.23
CA LEU A 270 -30.75 -21.52 -46.36
C LEU A 270 -30.90 -22.97 -46.85
N LYS A 271 -29.87 -23.81 -46.65
CA LYS A 271 -29.83 -25.20 -47.16
C LYS A 271 -30.17 -26.25 -46.09
N CYS A 272 -30.89 -25.86 -45.04
CA CYS A 272 -31.21 -26.74 -43.90
C CYS A 272 -32.14 -27.93 -44.22
N ASP A 273 -32.69 -28.08 -45.42
CA ASP A 273 -33.73 -29.09 -45.69
C ASP A 273 -33.21 -30.56 -45.67
N SER A 274 -31.96 -30.83 -46.06
CA SER A 274 -31.27 -32.15 -45.90
C SER A 274 -29.84 -32.11 -46.47
N PRO A 275 -28.86 -32.86 -45.90
CA PRO A 275 -27.55 -33.05 -46.52
C PRO A 275 -27.67 -33.81 -47.84
N ARG A 276 -26.97 -33.31 -48.87
CA ARG A 276 -26.83 -33.94 -50.19
C ARG A 276 -25.78 -35.05 -50.14
N ASP A 277 -25.83 -36.00 -51.07
CA ASP A 277 -24.90 -37.14 -51.10
C ASP A 277 -23.43 -36.75 -51.31
N ASN A 278 -23.16 -35.56 -51.87
CA ASN A 278 -21.81 -35.03 -52.12
C ASN A 278 -21.43 -33.86 -51.19
N ILE A 279 -21.82 -33.92 -49.91
CA ILE A 279 -21.54 -32.85 -48.95
C ILE A 279 -20.12 -32.94 -48.37
N THR A 280 -19.47 -31.79 -48.18
CA THR A 280 -18.15 -31.71 -47.54
C THR A 280 -18.29 -31.80 -46.01
N ILE A 281 -17.23 -32.21 -45.30
CA ILE A 281 -17.26 -32.23 -43.83
C ILE A 281 -17.42 -30.83 -43.21
N ILE A 282 -16.93 -29.80 -43.90
CA ILE A 282 -17.06 -28.39 -43.48
C ILE A 282 -18.52 -27.95 -43.62
N GLU A 283 -19.15 -28.22 -44.77
CA GLU A 283 -20.57 -27.92 -45.00
C GLU A 283 -21.47 -28.68 -44.03
N LEU A 284 -21.17 -29.94 -43.74
CA LEU A 284 -21.94 -30.75 -42.81
C LEU A 284 -21.94 -30.13 -41.40
N ARG A 285 -20.77 -29.70 -40.90
CA ARG A 285 -20.65 -28.95 -39.64
C ARG A 285 -21.42 -27.64 -39.66
N CYS A 286 -21.37 -26.90 -40.78
CA CYS A 286 -22.14 -25.67 -40.91
C CYS A 286 -23.66 -25.91 -40.93
N ILE A 287 -24.15 -26.98 -41.54
CA ILE A 287 -25.57 -27.33 -41.53
C ILE A 287 -26.03 -27.72 -40.12
N ILE A 288 -25.21 -28.48 -39.38
CA ILE A 288 -25.51 -28.81 -37.97
C ILE A 288 -25.59 -27.52 -37.14
N LEU A 289 -24.57 -26.65 -37.27
CA LEU A 289 -24.55 -25.35 -36.61
C LEU A 289 -25.76 -24.48 -36.98
N ALA A 290 -26.13 -24.44 -38.26
CA ALA A 290 -27.27 -23.68 -38.74
C ALA A 290 -28.57 -24.15 -38.06
N HIS A 291 -28.76 -25.47 -37.91
CA HIS A 291 -29.90 -26.00 -37.17
C HIS A 291 -29.83 -25.66 -35.68
N GLN A 292 -28.66 -25.75 -35.03
CA GLN A 292 -28.49 -25.37 -33.63
C GLN A 292 -28.90 -23.90 -33.42
N ILE A 293 -28.43 -23.00 -34.28
CA ILE A 293 -28.75 -21.57 -34.21
C ILE A 293 -30.23 -21.31 -34.50
N LEU A 294 -30.81 -21.89 -35.56
CA LEU A 294 -32.21 -21.68 -35.92
C LEU A 294 -33.18 -22.17 -34.83
N ASN A 295 -32.89 -23.31 -34.21
CA ASN A 295 -33.71 -23.83 -33.11
C ASN A 295 -33.51 -22.99 -31.83
N ALA A 296 -32.27 -22.59 -31.52
CA ALA A 296 -32.01 -21.67 -30.41
C ALA A 296 -32.70 -20.31 -30.59
N MET A 297 -32.75 -19.77 -31.81
CA MET A 297 -33.50 -18.55 -32.14
C MET A 297 -34.99 -18.70 -31.83
N GLN A 298 -35.56 -19.87 -32.10
CA GLN A 298 -36.97 -20.12 -31.86
C GLN A 298 -37.28 -20.28 -30.37
N ILE A 299 -36.42 -20.98 -29.62
CA ILE A 299 -36.49 -21.03 -28.15
C ILE A 299 -36.42 -19.61 -27.57
N TYR A 300 -35.49 -18.80 -28.06
CA TYR A 300 -35.36 -17.40 -27.67
C TYR A 300 -36.64 -16.60 -27.99
N LYS A 301 -37.21 -16.76 -29.20
CA LYS A 301 -38.46 -16.08 -29.59
C LYS A 301 -39.63 -16.45 -28.67
N GLU A 302 -39.78 -17.72 -28.31
CA GLU A 302 -40.81 -18.17 -27.36
C GLU A 302 -40.60 -17.59 -25.96
N ARG A 303 -39.36 -17.60 -25.46
CA ARG A 303 -39.03 -17.00 -24.16
C ARG A 303 -39.29 -15.49 -24.17
N LEU A 304 -38.94 -14.80 -25.25
CA LEU A 304 -39.19 -13.37 -25.41
C LEU A 304 -40.70 -13.06 -25.43
N GLN A 305 -41.51 -13.85 -26.13
CA GLN A 305 -42.96 -13.69 -26.15
C GLN A 305 -43.59 -13.88 -24.76
N ARG A 306 -43.08 -14.80 -23.94
CA ARG A 306 -43.53 -14.99 -22.54
C ARG A 306 -43.14 -13.82 -21.63
N VAL A 307 -41.98 -13.21 -21.87
CA VAL A 307 -41.41 -12.12 -21.06
C VAL A 307 -41.91 -10.73 -21.47
N SER A 308 -42.44 -10.54 -22.68
CA SER A 308 -42.95 -9.24 -23.19
C SER A 308 -44.09 -8.60 -22.36
N THR A 309 -44.51 -9.21 -21.26
CA THR A 309 -45.44 -8.66 -20.26
C THR A 309 -44.73 -8.00 -19.07
N ASN A 310 -43.41 -8.12 -18.92
CA ASN A 310 -42.61 -7.59 -17.80
C ASN A 310 -41.29 -6.91 -18.25
N SER A 311 -40.93 -5.81 -17.56
CA SER A 311 -39.75 -4.91 -17.63
C SER A 311 -38.67 -5.10 -18.73
N ASP A 312 -38.15 -3.97 -19.25
CA ASP A 312 -37.07 -3.93 -20.26
C ASP A 312 -35.80 -4.70 -19.87
N SER A 313 -35.48 -4.78 -18.57
CA SER A 313 -34.27 -5.45 -18.06
C SER A 313 -34.23 -6.97 -18.36
N SER A 314 -35.38 -7.66 -18.27
CA SER A 314 -35.47 -9.09 -18.57
C SER A 314 -35.32 -9.39 -20.06
N SER A 315 -35.75 -8.48 -20.93
CA SER A 315 -35.59 -8.63 -22.38
C SER A 315 -34.12 -8.53 -22.81
N GLN A 316 -33.35 -7.64 -22.18
CA GLN A 316 -31.93 -7.45 -22.46
C GLN A 316 -31.09 -8.65 -21.99
N ASN A 317 -31.42 -9.23 -20.83
CA ASN A 317 -30.75 -10.44 -20.35
C ASN A 317 -30.95 -11.63 -21.30
N LEU A 318 -32.18 -11.84 -21.80
CA LEU A 318 -32.44 -12.90 -22.78
C LEU A 318 -31.68 -12.70 -24.10
N ARG A 319 -31.54 -11.45 -24.56
CA ARG A 319 -30.71 -11.13 -25.76
C ARG A 319 -29.24 -11.49 -25.52
N ASN A 320 -28.71 -11.15 -24.35
CA ASN A 320 -27.33 -11.47 -23.98
C ASN A 320 -27.10 -12.98 -23.89
N GLU A 321 -28.01 -13.73 -23.24
CA GLU A 321 -27.94 -15.19 -23.18
C GLU A 321 -27.95 -15.83 -24.57
N PHE A 322 -28.83 -15.35 -25.45
CA PHE A 322 -28.91 -15.86 -26.82
C PHE A 322 -27.64 -15.51 -27.64
N ALA A 323 -27.10 -14.30 -27.48
CA ALA A 323 -25.84 -13.89 -28.09
C ALA A 323 -24.65 -14.75 -27.62
N VAL A 324 -24.56 -15.07 -26.32
CA VAL A 324 -23.54 -15.97 -25.77
C VAL A 324 -23.68 -17.37 -26.36
N MET A 325 -24.91 -17.89 -26.48
CA MET A 325 -25.16 -19.21 -27.05
C MET A 325 -24.74 -19.29 -28.52
N LEU A 326 -25.11 -18.29 -29.33
CA LEU A 326 -24.71 -18.17 -30.73
C LEU A 326 -23.19 -18.20 -30.88
N LEU A 327 -22.49 -17.36 -30.13
CA LEU A 327 -21.03 -17.29 -30.16
C LEU A 327 -20.37 -18.60 -29.72
N ARG A 328 -20.98 -19.30 -28.74
CA ARG A 328 -20.49 -20.58 -28.23
C ARG A 328 -20.56 -21.66 -29.30
N TYR A 329 -21.72 -21.83 -29.93
CA TYR A 329 -21.89 -22.81 -31.01
C TYR A 329 -21.01 -22.49 -32.21
N SER A 330 -20.91 -21.22 -32.63
CA SER A 330 -20.05 -20.83 -33.74
C SER A 330 -18.57 -21.09 -33.46
N LEU A 331 -18.07 -20.76 -32.27
CA LEU A 331 -16.68 -21.03 -31.91
C LEU A 331 -16.40 -22.54 -31.82
N HIS A 332 -17.32 -23.30 -31.22
CA HIS A 332 -17.23 -24.75 -31.14
C HIS A 332 -17.15 -25.39 -32.54
N CYS A 333 -18.05 -25.00 -33.44
CA CYS A 333 -18.05 -25.45 -34.83
C CYS A 333 -16.73 -25.11 -35.54
N LEU A 334 -16.22 -23.88 -35.37
CA LEU A 334 -14.93 -23.48 -35.96
C LEU A 334 -13.76 -24.35 -35.46
N ASN A 335 -13.70 -24.61 -34.15
CA ASN A 335 -12.66 -25.45 -33.55
C ASN A 335 -12.79 -26.91 -34.03
N ALA A 336 -14.00 -27.47 -34.06
CA ALA A 336 -14.26 -28.82 -34.55
C ALA A 336 -13.90 -28.97 -36.03
N ILE A 337 -14.11 -27.91 -36.85
CA ILE A 337 -13.65 -27.87 -38.24
C ILE A 337 -12.12 -27.88 -38.30
N PHE A 338 -11.42 -27.11 -37.46
CA PHE A 338 -9.95 -27.15 -37.42
C PHE A 338 -9.41 -28.52 -37.02
N GLU A 339 -10.03 -29.19 -36.04
CA GLU A 339 -9.69 -30.56 -35.66
C GLU A 339 -9.91 -31.53 -36.83
N ASN A 340 -11.08 -31.47 -37.47
CA ASN A 340 -11.41 -32.26 -38.65
C ASN A 340 -10.39 -32.05 -39.79
N MET A 341 -9.95 -30.81 -40.02
CA MET A 341 -8.94 -30.53 -41.05
C MET A 341 -7.61 -31.20 -40.75
N VAL A 342 -7.19 -31.22 -39.48
CA VAL A 342 -5.95 -31.90 -39.05
C VAL A 342 -6.09 -33.41 -39.22
N VAL A 343 -7.18 -33.99 -38.71
CA VAL A 343 -7.44 -35.44 -38.76
C VAL A 343 -7.50 -35.95 -40.20
N PHE A 344 -8.27 -35.28 -41.06
CA PHE A 344 -8.49 -35.72 -42.44
C PHE A 344 -7.47 -35.14 -43.44
N LYS A 345 -6.39 -34.52 -42.95
CA LYS A 345 -5.30 -33.95 -43.75
C LYS A 345 -5.78 -32.94 -44.82
N ILE A 346 -6.80 -32.15 -44.50
CA ILE A 346 -7.31 -31.07 -45.36
C ILE A 346 -6.35 -29.88 -45.24
N PRO A 347 -5.86 -29.30 -46.36
CA PRO A 347 -4.92 -28.18 -46.31
C PRO A 347 -5.52 -26.94 -45.63
N ARG A 348 -5.00 -26.57 -44.46
CA ARG A 348 -5.44 -25.38 -43.72
C ARG A 348 -5.01 -24.06 -44.37
N ASP A 349 -3.86 -24.05 -45.05
CA ASP A 349 -3.26 -22.83 -45.63
C ASP A 349 -3.72 -22.54 -47.07
N CYS A 350 -4.87 -23.09 -47.46
CA CYS A 350 -5.54 -22.78 -48.72
C CYS A 350 -6.21 -21.39 -48.64
N ASP A 351 -6.08 -20.57 -49.69
CA ASP A 351 -6.56 -19.19 -49.69
C ASP A 351 -8.09 -19.12 -49.56
N GLU A 352 -8.81 -20.06 -50.20
CA GLU A 352 -10.26 -20.21 -50.06
C GLU A 352 -10.68 -20.51 -48.61
N ILE A 353 -9.91 -21.33 -47.88
CA ILE A 353 -10.17 -21.64 -46.47
C ILE A 353 -9.94 -20.41 -45.58
N GLN A 354 -8.92 -19.60 -45.86
CA GLN A 354 -8.70 -18.36 -45.09
C GLN A 354 -9.83 -17.36 -45.33
N CYS A 355 -10.30 -17.20 -46.57
CA CYS A 355 -11.47 -16.39 -46.89
C CYS A 355 -12.75 -16.92 -46.22
N TRP A 356 -12.89 -18.25 -46.13
CA TRP A 356 -14.00 -18.89 -45.42
C TRP A 356 -13.98 -18.60 -43.93
N ILE A 357 -12.84 -18.73 -43.25
CA ILE A 357 -12.70 -18.44 -41.81
C ILE A 357 -13.11 -16.99 -41.53
N VAL A 358 -12.61 -16.05 -42.34
CA VAL A 358 -12.96 -14.63 -42.20
C VAL A 358 -14.46 -14.43 -42.40
N SER A 359 -15.03 -15.02 -43.45
CA SER A 359 -16.46 -14.88 -43.76
C SER A 359 -17.33 -15.43 -42.64
N PHE A 360 -17.06 -16.66 -42.18
CA PHE A 360 -17.78 -17.32 -41.09
C PHE A 360 -17.76 -16.51 -39.78
N CYS A 361 -16.59 -15.98 -39.41
CA CYS A 361 -16.46 -15.16 -38.21
C CYS A 361 -17.18 -13.81 -38.37
N LEU A 362 -17.10 -13.18 -39.55
CA LEU A 362 -17.82 -11.92 -39.82
C LEU A 362 -19.34 -12.11 -39.76
N GLU A 363 -19.87 -13.18 -40.33
CA GLU A 363 -21.31 -13.50 -40.27
C GLU A 363 -21.78 -13.73 -38.83
N THR A 364 -21.02 -14.53 -38.07
CA THR A 364 -21.32 -14.78 -36.65
C THR A 364 -21.34 -13.46 -35.87
N MET A 365 -20.33 -12.61 -36.07
CA MET A 365 -20.25 -11.31 -35.40
C MET A 365 -21.36 -10.36 -35.85
N GLN A 366 -21.77 -10.39 -37.12
CA GLN A 366 -22.88 -9.59 -37.63
C GLN A 366 -24.19 -9.98 -36.96
N ILE A 367 -24.53 -11.27 -36.90
CA ILE A 367 -25.75 -11.76 -36.23
C ILE A 367 -25.70 -11.37 -34.75
N THR A 368 -24.55 -11.52 -34.09
CA THR A 368 -24.39 -11.17 -32.67
C THR A 368 -24.57 -9.66 -32.43
N SER A 369 -24.06 -8.82 -33.33
CA SER A 369 -24.19 -7.35 -33.23
C SER A 369 -25.63 -6.84 -33.38
N LEU A 370 -26.51 -7.61 -34.02
CA LEU A 370 -27.95 -7.30 -34.09
C LEU A 370 -28.67 -7.57 -32.77
N LEU A 371 -28.08 -8.38 -31.88
CA LEU A 371 -28.68 -8.78 -30.60
C LEU A 371 -28.24 -7.87 -29.45
N THR A 372 -26.94 -7.56 -29.37
CA THR A 372 -26.37 -6.81 -28.24
C THR A 372 -24.99 -6.23 -28.55
N GLU A 373 -24.58 -5.23 -27.77
CA GLU A 373 -23.21 -4.73 -27.77
C GLU A 373 -22.30 -5.68 -26.97
N ILE A 374 -21.50 -6.44 -27.69
CA ILE A 374 -20.70 -7.56 -27.16
C ILE A 374 -19.67 -7.11 -26.12
N THR A 375 -19.22 -5.86 -26.17
CA THR A 375 -18.29 -5.25 -25.19
C THR A 375 -18.82 -5.24 -23.75
N HIS A 376 -20.14 -5.32 -23.58
CA HIS A 376 -20.80 -5.30 -22.27
C HIS A 376 -21.12 -6.69 -21.72
N VAL A 377 -20.85 -7.77 -22.47
CA VAL A 377 -21.20 -9.14 -22.07
C VAL A 377 -19.94 -9.91 -21.70
N GLU A 378 -19.55 -9.85 -20.42
CA GLU A 378 -18.33 -10.52 -19.92
C GLU A 378 -18.33 -12.04 -20.18
N GLN A 379 -19.49 -12.70 -20.10
CA GLN A 379 -19.63 -14.13 -20.39
C GLN A 379 -19.30 -14.49 -21.85
N ALA A 380 -19.41 -13.53 -22.77
CA ALA A 380 -19.06 -13.70 -24.18
C ALA A 380 -17.56 -13.42 -24.46
N ALA A 381 -16.81 -12.89 -23.48
CA ALA A 381 -15.45 -12.39 -23.67
C ALA A 381 -14.54 -13.40 -24.37
N HIS A 382 -14.43 -14.61 -23.83
CA HIS A 382 -13.62 -15.68 -24.44
C HIS A 382 -14.06 -16.00 -25.87
N LEU A 383 -15.37 -16.13 -26.07
CA LEU A 383 -15.94 -16.54 -27.35
C LEU A 383 -15.64 -15.51 -28.45
N THR A 384 -15.88 -14.23 -28.15
CA THR A 384 -15.62 -13.13 -29.07
C THR A 384 -14.13 -12.93 -29.33
N CYS A 385 -13.30 -13.01 -28.29
CA CYS A 385 -11.85 -12.87 -28.42
C CYS A 385 -11.26 -13.95 -29.30
N SER A 386 -11.67 -15.22 -29.15
CA SER A 386 -11.21 -16.33 -29.99
C SER A 386 -11.61 -16.17 -31.46
N LEU A 387 -12.85 -15.77 -31.76
CA LEU A 387 -13.30 -15.55 -33.15
C LEU A 387 -12.58 -14.35 -33.80
N LYS A 388 -12.36 -13.28 -33.05
CA LYS A 388 -11.56 -12.12 -33.48
C LYS A 388 -10.11 -12.52 -33.79
N LEU A 389 -9.50 -13.32 -32.93
CA LEU A 389 -8.15 -13.84 -33.12
C LEU A 389 -8.05 -14.71 -34.38
N ALA A 390 -9.00 -15.63 -34.59
CA ALA A 390 -9.06 -16.47 -35.79
C ALA A 390 -9.16 -15.61 -37.08
N THR A 391 -9.96 -14.55 -37.03
CA THR A 391 -10.09 -13.60 -38.14
C THR A 391 -8.77 -12.86 -38.42
N CYS A 392 -8.12 -12.34 -37.39
CA CYS A 392 -6.82 -11.65 -37.52
C CYS A 392 -5.74 -12.56 -38.11
N GLN A 393 -5.66 -13.80 -37.63
CA GLN A 393 -4.72 -14.80 -38.14
C GLN A 393 -4.99 -15.13 -39.62
N ALA A 394 -6.26 -15.31 -40.00
CA ALA A 394 -6.64 -15.63 -41.37
C ALA A 394 -6.34 -14.48 -42.35
N MET A 395 -6.67 -13.24 -41.97
CA MET A 395 -6.32 -12.04 -42.76
C MET A 395 -4.80 -11.88 -42.92
N SER A 396 -4.03 -12.13 -41.86
CA SER A 396 -2.56 -12.06 -41.89
C SER A 396 -1.96 -13.10 -42.85
N LYS A 397 -2.54 -14.31 -42.90
CA LYS A 397 -2.14 -15.36 -43.86
C LYS A 397 -2.46 -14.98 -45.30
N LEU A 398 -3.67 -14.48 -45.56
CA LEU A 398 -4.06 -13.99 -46.89
C LEU A 398 -3.12 -12.90 -47.38
N ASN A 399 -2.77 -11.95 -46.52
CA ASN A 399 -1.85 -10.88 -46.91
C ASN A 399 -0.46 -11.38 -47.29
N LYS A 400 0.11 -12.33 -46.54
CA LYS A 400 1.44 -12.92 -46.82
C LYS A 400 1.50 -13.57 -48.21
N ARG A 401 0.37 -14.02 -48.73
CA ARG A 401 0.25 -14.67 -50.05
C ARG A 401 -0.48 -13.82 -51.09
N TRP A 402 -0.71 -12.53 -50.84
CA TRP A 402 -1.60 -11.68 -51.63
C TRP A 402 -1.38 -11.78 -53.14
N ASP A 403 -0.13 -11.78 -53.59
CA ASP A 403 0.24 -11.77 -55.01
C ASP A 403 0.17 -13.17 -55.66
N LEU A 404 -0.04 -14.23 -54.86
CA LEU A 404 -0.17 -15.63 -55.29
C LEU A 404 -1.62 -16.11 -55.36
N VAL A 405 -2.57 -15.32 -54.85
CA VAL A 405 -3.99 -15.70 -54.75
C VAL A 405 -4.71 -15.44 -56.08
N ASP A 406 -5.52 -16.40 -56.52
CA ASP A 406 -6.46 -16.20 -57.64
C ASP A 406 -7.71 -15.45 -57.17
N TRP A 407 -7.61 -14.12 -57.11
CA TRP A 407 -8.70 -13.25 -56.70
C TRP A 407 -9.94 -13.32 -57.60
N LYS A 408 -9.81 -13.74 -58.88
CA LYS A 408 -10.96 -13.92 -59.77
C LYS A 408 -11.80 -15.12 -59.35
N LYS A 409 -11.13 -16.23 -59.01
CA LYS A 409 -11.78 -17.44 -58.49
C LYS A 409 -12.47 -17.16 -57.16
N ILE A 410 -11.81 -16.45 -56.24
CA ILE A 410 -12.39 -16.07 -54.93
C ILE A 410 -13.57 -15.10 -55.09
N ALA A 411 -13.47 -14.12 -55.99
CA ALA A 411 -14.56 -13.21 -56.27
C ALA A 411 -15.82 -13.93 -56.76
N LYS A 412 -15.66 -14.90 -57.67
CA LYS A 412 -16.77 -15.74 -58.14
C LYS A 412 -17.36 -16.57 -56.99
N TRP A 413 -16.50 -17.14 -56.15
CA TRP A 413 -16.92 -17.90 -54.97
C TRP A 413 -17.79 -17.06 -54.02
N PHE A 414 -17.44 -15.80 -53.78
CA PHE A 414 -18.28 -14.87 -53.02
C PHE A 414 -19.60 -14.53 -53.71
N GLU A 415 -19.59 -14.26 -55.03
CA GLU A 415 -20.82 -13.98 -55.79
C GLU A 415 -21.81 -15.15 -55.71
N ASP A 416 -21.33 -16.38 -55.83
CA ASP A 416 -22.17 -17.58 -55.84
C ASP A 416 -23.01 -17.73 -54.57
N GLY A 417 -22.58 -17.22 -53.41
CA GLY A 417 -23.43 -17.24 -52.20
C GLY A 417 -23.94 -15.87 -51.73
N ILE A 418 -23.38 -14.75 -52.18
CA ILE A 418 -24.04 -13.43 -52.07
C ILE A 418 -25.35 -13.45 -52.87
N THR A 419 -25.38 -14.03 -54.06
CA THR A 419 -26.61 -14.20 -54.85
C THR A 419 -27.69 -15.00 -54.11
N GLN A 420 -27.30 -15.87 -53.18
CA GLN A 420 -28.23 -16.67 -52.38
C GLN A 420 -28.73 -15.92 -51.13
N CYS A 421 -27.85 -15.19 -50.43
CA CYS A 421 -28.15 -14.67 -49.08
C CYS A 421 -28.12 -13.13 -48.94
N GLY A 422 -27.44 -12.39 -49.83
CA GLY A 422 -27.43 -10.92 -49.85
C GLY A 422 -26.79 -10.22 -48.64
N VAL A 423 -25.72 -10.76 -48.05
CA VAL A 423 -25.16 -10.28 -46.77
C VAL A 423 -24.24 -9.06 -46.94
N GLU A 424 -24.63 -7.90 -46.39
CA GLU A 424 -23.91 -6.62 -46.56
C GLU A 424 -22.44 -6.67 -46.11
N THR A 425 -22.14 -7.26 -44.96
CA THR A 425 -20.77 -7.35 -44.45
C THR A 425 -19.85 -8.17 -45.36
N ILE A 426 -20.38 -9.24 -45.97
CA ILE A 426 -19.64 -10.07 -46.92
C ILE A 426 -19.48 -9.37 -48.27
N ILE A 427 -20.50 -8.63 -48.72
CA ILE A 427 -20.42 -7.77 -49.91
C ILE A 427 -19.28 -6.76 -49.75
N ARG A 428 -19.20 -6.08 -48.60
CA ARG A 428 -18.12 -5.13 -48.29
C ARG A 428 -16.77 -5.83 -48.23
N PHE A 429 -16.66 -6.98 -47.54
CA PHE A 429 -15.39 -7.71 -47.48
C PHE A 429 -14.90 -8.14 -48.87
N ARG A 430 -15.78 -8.63 -49.73
CA ARG A 430 -15.44 -8.98 -51.11
C ARG A 430 -14.92 -7.77 -51.90
N GLN A 431 -15.56 -6.61 -51.77
CA GLN A 431 -15.11 -5.38 -52.45
C GLN A 431 -13.68 -5.00 -52.04
N LEU A 432 -13.33 -5.18 -50.77
CA LEU A 432 -11.99 -4.90 -50.25
C LEU A 432 -10.92 -5.85 -50.83
N LEU A 433 -11.29 -7.08 -51.24
CA LEU A 433 -10.34 -8.04 -51.79
C LEU A 433 -9.84 -7.68 -53.20
N PHE A 434 -10.46 -6.72 -53.89
CA PHE A 434 -10.02 -6.26 -55.22
C PHE A 434 -8.91 -5.20 -55.17
N ASP A 435 -8.69 -4.57 -54.01
CA ASP A 435 -7.71 -3.50 -53.84
C ASP A 435 -6.85 -3.76 -52.60
N LYS A 436 -5.56 -4.03 -52.82
CA LYS A 436 -4.57 -4.30 -51.76
C LYS A 436 -4.50 -3.17 -50.74
N GLN A 437 -4.64 -1.91 -51.17
CA GLN A 437 -4.56 -0.76 -50.26
C GLN A 437 -5.81 -0.68 -49.36
N GLN A 438 -7.00 -0.89 -49.93
CA GLN A 438 -8.25 -0.92 -49.16
C GLN A 438 -8.28 -2.12 -48.20
N PHE A 439 -7.86 -3.30 -48.64
CA PHE A 439 -7.71 -4.47 -47.77
C PHE A 439 -6.75 -4.21 -46.62
N THR A 440 -5.60 -3.59 -46.91
CA THR A 440 -4.59 -3.21 -45.90
C THR A 440 -5.18 -2.28 -44.85
N HIS A 441 -5.92 -1.25 -45.28
CA HIS A 441 -6.56 -0.31 -44.37
C HIS A 441 -7.63 -1.01 -43.49
N TYR A 442 -8.46 -1.86 -44.10
CA TYR A 442 -9.47 -2.63 -43.37
C TYR A 442 -8.84 -3.58 -42.35
N MET A 443 -7.79 -4.31 -42.75
CA MET A 443 -7.04 -5.22 -41.90
C MET A 443 -6.46 -4.47 -40.70
N GLN A 444 -5.82 -3.32 -40.91
CA GLN A 444 -5.29 -2.48 -39.83
C GLN A 444 -6.39 -2.11 -38.84
N LYS A 445 -7.51 -1.54 -39.32
CA LYS A 445 -8.63 -1.11 -38.48
C LYS A 445 -9.25 -2.29 -37.70
N TYR A 446 -9.36 -3.46 -38.34
CA TYR A 446 -9.89 -4.65 -37.70
C TYR A 446 -8.96 -5.18 -36.60
N HIS A 447 -7.64 -5.18 -36.84
CA HIS A 447 -6.64 -5.60 -35.84
C HIS A 447 -6.60 -4.62 -34.66
N GLU A 448 -6.63 -3.31 -34.91
CA GLU A 448 -6.71 -2.27 -33.89
C GLU A 448 -7.93 -2.45 -32.98
N SER A 449 -9.11 -2.63 -33.59
CA SER A 449 -10.35 -2.91 -32.86
C SER A 449 -10.25 -4.22 -32.06
N SER A 450 -9.60 -5.25 -32.61
CA SER A 450 -9.43 -6.53 -31.93
C SER A 450 -8.45 -6.44 -30.76
N ILE A 451 -7.35 -5.68 -30.89
CA ILE A 451 -6.39 -5.41 -29.81
C ILE A 451 -7.09 -4.66 -28.67
N ALA A 452 -7.88 -3.64 -28.99
CA ALA A 452 -8.65 -2.88 -27.99
C ALA A 452 -9.62 -3.79 -27.23
N LEU A 453 -10.37 -4.64 -27.94
CA LEU A 453 -11.31 -5.58 -27.34
C LEU A 453 -10.61 -6.64 -26.47
N LEU A 454 -9.50 -7.22 -26.94
CA LEU A 454 -8.70 -8.19 -26.19
C LEU A 454 -8.16 -7.56 -24.90
N LYS A 455 -7.67 -6.31 -24.95
CA LYS A 455 -7.21 -5.57 -23.76
C LYS A 455 -8.35 -5.29 -22.78
N HIS A 456 -9.52 -4.90 -23.29
CA HIS A 456 -10.73 -4.67 -22.48
C HIS A 456 -11.10 -5.88 -21.63
N PHE A 457 -11.06 -7.09 -22.22
CA PHE A 457 -11.33 -8.35 -21.52
C PHE A 457 -10.10 -8.98 -20.83
N GLY A 458 -8.97 -8.29 -20.75
CA GLY A 458 -7.77 -8.76 -20.02
C GLY A 458 -6.87 -9.77 -20.77
N TRP A 459 -7.12 -10.05 -22.05
CA TRP A 459 -6.33 -10.96 -22.90
C TRP A 459 -5.06 -10.27 -23.43
N ARG A 460 -4.19 -9.86 -22.50
CA ARG A 460 -3.02 -9.03 -22.82
C ARG A 460 -2.00 -9.74 -23.70
N ARG A 461 -1.79 -11.05 -23.51
CA ARG A 461 -0.81 -11.84 -24.29
C ARG A 461 -1.23 -11.97 -25.75
N GLU A 462 -2.49 -12.26 -25.98
CA GLU A 462 -3.10 -12.39 -27.31
C GLU A 462 -3.17 -11.03 -27.99
N ALA A 463 -3.52 -9.96 -27.25
CA ALA A 463 -3.48 -8.59 -27.77
C ALA A 463 -2.06 -8.19 -28.23
N ARG A 464 -1.02 -8.58 -27.48
CA ARG A 464 0.39 -8.37 -27.85
C ARG A 464 0.76 -9.16 -29.11
N ALA A 465 0.35 -10.42 -29.21
CA ALA A 465 0.61 -11.25 -30.38
C ALA A 465 -0.06 -10.70 -31.65
N VAL A 466 -1.32 -10.24 -31.53
CA VAL A 466 -2.04 -9.56 -32.63
C VAL A 466 -1.37 -8.24 -32.99
N GLY A 467 -0.94 -7.45 -32.00
CA GLY A 467 -0.18 -6.21 -32.22
C GLY A 467 1.15 -6.45 -32.94
N TRP A 468 1.86 -7.52 -32.59
CA TRP A 468 3.10 -7.91 -33.25
C TRP A 468 2.89 -8.34 -34.71
N GLU A 469 1.87 -9.14 -35.01
CA GLU A 469 1.55 -9.50 -36.40
C GLU A 469 1.08 -8.27 -37.21
N LEU A 470 0.31 -7.37 -36.60
CA LEU A 470 -0.04 -6.08 -37.22
C LEU A 470 1.20 -5.23 -37.52
N ALA A 471 2.17 -5.18 -36.61
CA ALA A 471 3.42 -4.45 -36.81
C ALA A 471 4.24 -5.00 -37.99
N LYS A 472 4.45 -6.32 -38.04
CA LYS A 472 5.11 -7.00 -39.16
C LYS A 472 4.43 -6.69 -40.48
N PHE A 473 3.09 -6.67 -40.47
CA PHE A 473 2.30 -6.35 -41.64
C PHE A 473 2.52 -4.90 -42.09
N LEU A 474 2.42 -3.92 -41.19
CA LEU A 474 2.63 -2.51 -41.53
C LEU A 474 4.05 -2.26 -42.06
N LEU A 475 5.05 -2.96 -41.53
CA LEU A 475 6.42 -2.96 -42.06
C LEU A 475 6.51 -3.55 -43.48
N SER A 476 5.77 -4.60 -43.79
CA SER A 476 5.73 -5.19 -45.14
C SER A 476 5.02 -4.32 -46.19
N SER A 477 4.25 -3.33 -45.74
CA SER A 477 3.50 -2.39 -46.58
C SER A 477 4.15 -0.99 -46.60
N ASP A 478 5.43 -0.88 -46.24
CA ASP A 478 6.21 0.38 -46.15
C ASP A 478 5.63 1.44 -45.20
N ARG A 479 4.80 1.06 -44.22
CA ARG A 479 4.20 1.95 -43.21
C ARG A 479 4.92 1.82 -41.87
N ALA A 480 6.21 2.13 -41.84
CA ALA A 480 7.06 1.98 -40.65
C ALA A 480 6.58 2.81 -39.44
N GLU A 481 6.13 4.06 -39.66
CA GLU A 481 5.61 4.92 -38.60
C GLU A 481 4.39 4.33 -37.90
N GLY A 482 3.49 3.66 -38.66
CA GLY A 482 2.33 3.00 -38.10
C GLY A 482 2.65 1.72 -37.33
N ALA A 483 3.76 1.04 -37.66
CA ALA A 483 4.20 -0.18 -36.99
C ALA A 483 4.86 0.09 -35.63
N LEU A 484 5.54 1.24 -35.51
CA LEU A 484 6.41 1.56 -34.39
C LEU A 484 5.70 1.50 -33.01
N PRO A 485 4.49 2.05 -32.81
CA PRO A 485 3.81 1.97 -31.51
C PRO A 485 3.56 0.53 -31.05
N TYR A 486 3.27 -0.38 -31.99
CA TYR A 486 3.05 -1.79 -31.67
C TYR A 486 4.35 -2.52 -31.33
N LEU A 487 5.45 -2.23 -32.05
CA LEU A 487 6.78 -2.79 -31.77
C LEU A 487 7.31 -2.31 -30.42
N LEU A 488 7.21 -1.01 -30.14
CA LEU A 488 7.65 -0.43 -28.86
C LEU A 488 6.87 -0.97 -27.68
N ASN A 489 5.54 -1.05 -27.80
CA ASN A 489 4.69 -1.65 -26.77
C ASN A 489 5.06 -3.12 -26.54
N PHE A 490 5.26 -3.89 -27.62
CA PHE A 490 5.66 -5.30 -27.51
C PHE A 490 7.01 -5.48 -26.81
N ILE A 491 8.02 -4.68 -27.17
CA ILE A 491 9.35 -4.71 -26.52
C ILE A 491 9.25 -4.28 -25.05
N SER A 492 8.51 -3.21 -24.75
CA SER A 492 8.30 -2.75 -23.38
C SER A 492 7.64 -3.83 -22.52
N ASP A 493 6.64 -4.51 -23.07
CA ASP A 493 5.94 -5.61 -22.42
C ASP A 493 6.87 -6.82 -22.19
N LEU A 494 7.73 -7.16 -23.15
CA LEU A 494 8.73 -8.23 -22.98
C LEU A 494 9.71 -7.90 -21.84
N ILE A 495 10.11 -6.64 -21.72
CA ILE A 495 11.02 -6.15 -20.67
C ILE A 495 10.34 -6.15 -19.31
N SER A 496 9.08 -5.67 -19.21
CA SER A 496 8.33 -5.68 -17.95
C SER A 496 8.07 -7.08 -17.42
N ASP A 497 7.84 -8.04 -18.32
CA ASP A 497 7.49 -9.42 -17.99
C ASP A 497 8.72 -10.29 -17.67
N GLY A 498 9.93 -9.77 -17.81
CA GLY A 498 11.16 -10.54 -17.58
C GLY A 498 11.33 -11.70 -18.56
N SER A 499 10.91 -11.51 -19.82
CA SER A 499 10.96 -12.54 -20.87
C SER A 499 12.38 -13.05 -21.12
N THR A 500 12.51 -14.25 -21.71
CA THR A 500 13.83 -14.83 -22.04
C THR A 500 14.69 -13.85 -22.85
N VAL A 501 15.95 -13.70 -22.45
CA VAL A 501 16.95 -12.82 -23.10
C VAL A 501 17.00 -13.04 -24.61
N LEU A 502 16.88 -14.29 -25.07
CA LEU A 502 16.93 -14.66 -26.48
C LEU A 502 15.75 -14.07 -27.28
N LEU A 503 14.51 -14.24 -26.82
CA LEU A 503 13.32 -13.67 -27.47
C LEU A 503 13.37 -12.13 -27.53
N LEU A 504 13.80 -11.48 -26.45
CA LEU A 504 13.96 -10.03 -26.41
C LEU A 504 15.02 -9.55 -27.41
N ARG A 505 16.17 -10.25 -27.47
CA ARG A 505 17.26 -9.97 -28.42
C ARG A 505 16.79 -10.12 -29.86
N ASP A 506 16.15 -11.23 -30.21
CA ASP A 506 15.68 -11.49 -31.58
C ASP A 506 14.64 -10.46 -32.04
N THR A 507 13.73 -10.09 -31.13
CA THR A 507 12.69 -9.08 -31.39
C THR A 507 13.30 -7.69 -31.59
N LEU A 508 14.29 -7.32 -30.77
CA LEU A 508 15.02 -6.06 -30.91
C LEU A 508 15.84 -6.02 -32.20
N LEU A 509 16.56 -7.10 -32.51
CA LEU A 509 17.31 -7.24 -33.77
C LEU A 509 16.41 -7.06 -34.98
N PHE A 510 15.26 -7.74 -35.00
CA PHE A 510 14.27 -7.59 -36.05
C PHE A 510 13.83 -6.13 -36.19
N THR A 511 13.46 -5.48 -35.07
CA THR A 511 12.97 -4.10 -35.07
C THR A 511 14.04 -3.12 -35.53
N VAL A 512 15.26 -3.22 -35.00
CA VAL A 512 16.40 -2.35 -35.34
C VAL A 512 16.76 -2.45 -36.82
N ASN A 513 16.78 -3.65 -37.40
CA ASN A 513 17.05 -3.83 -38.84
C ASN A 513 16.06 -3.06 -39.74
N HIS A 514 14.82 -2.85 -39.28
CA HIS A 514 13.83 -2.06 -39.99
C HIS A 514 13.99 -0.56 -39.74
N LEU A 515 14.26 -0.15 -38.49
CA LEU A 515 14.42 1.27 -38.12
C LEU A 515 15.73 1.88 -38.66
N GLU A 516 16.80 1.08 -38.79
CA GLU A 516 18.08 1.50 -39.39
C GLU A 516 17.94 2.01 -40.82
N LYS A 517 16.85 1.64 -41.52
CA LYS A 517 16.55 2.14 -42.88
C LYS A 517 16.09 3.61 -42.89
N PHE A 518 15.64 4.13 -41.74
CA PHE A 518 15.11 5.49 -41.59
C PHE A 518 15.65 6.16 -40.30
N PRO A 519 16.99 6.32 -40.17
CA PRO A 519 17.62 6.72 -38.91
C PRO A 519 17.29 8.14 -38.46
N GLY A 520 16.85 9.02 -39.37
CA GLY A 520 16.47 10.39 -39.06
C GLY A 520 15.11 10.53 -38.35
N ILE A 521 14.20 9.57 -38.53
CA ILE A 521 12.85 9.60 -37.95
C ILE A 521 12.82 8.90 -36.58
N HIS A 522 13.62 7.83 -36.44
CA HIS A 522 13.59 6.93 -35.27
C HIS A 522 14.87 6.97 -34.43
N PHE A 523 15.53 8.13 -34.40
CA PHE A 523 16.84 8.29 -33.77
C PHE A 523 16.81 7.93 -32.28
N LYS A 524 15.76 8.36 -31.55
CA LYS A 524 15.62 8.10 -30.11
C LYS A 524 15.47 6.61 -29.81
N GLU A 525 14.60 5.93 -30.55
CA GLU A 525 14.33 4.51 -30.38
C GLU A 525 15.56 3.66 -30.73
N LEU A 526 16.30 4.03 -31.78
CA LEU A 526 17.54 3.36 -32.17
C LEU A 526 18.60 3.46 -31.07
N VAL A 527 18.76 4.64 -30.44
CA VAL A 527 19.68 4.82 -29.32
C VAL A 527 19.31 3.89 -28.16
N ASP A 528 18.05 3.88 -27.74
CA ASP A 528 17.58 3.01 -26.65
C ASP A 528 17.79 1.53 -26.98
N PHE A 529 17.49 1.11 -28.22
CA PHE A 529 17.64 -0.28 -28.63
C PHE A 529 19.09 -0.74 -28.75
N TYR A 530 20.02 0.10 -29.22
CA TYR A 530 21.44 -0.25 -29.22
C TYR A 530 22.00 -0.42 -27.81
N LEU A 531 21.61 0.44 -26.86
CA LEU A 531 22.01 0.30 -25.45
C LEU A 531 21.51 -1.03 -24.85
N ILE A 532 20.29 -1.45 -25.20
CA ILE A 532 19.75 -2.75 -24.76
C ILE A 532 20.50 -3.90 -25.45
N LEU A 533 20.70 -3.83 -26.76
CA LEU A 533 21.42 -4.87 -27.52
C LEU A 533 22.88 -5.02 -27.07
N MET A 534 23.55 -3.95 -26.63
CA MET A 534 24.87 -4.03 -26.01
C MET A 534 24.89 -4.87 -24.74
N LYS A 535 23.84 -4.78 -23.91
CA LYS A 535 23.71 -5.58 -22.69
C LYS A 535 23.33 -7.02 -22.98
N LEU A 536 22.55 -7.26 -24.04
CA LEU A 536 22.10 -8.59 -24.46
C LEU A 536 23.05 -9.28 -25.44
N ALA A 537 24.18 -8.66 -25.80
CA ALA A 537 25.15 -9.21 -26.73
C ALA A 537 25.79 -10.49 -26.18
N GLU A 538 25.87 -11.53 -27.01
CA GLU A 538 26.47 -12.82 -26.60
C GLU A 538 27.99 -12.80 -26.67
N THR A 539 28.54 -11.94 -27.53
CA THR A 539 29.99 -11.83 -27.75
C THR A 539 30.46 -10.40 -27.59
N GLU A 540 31.70 -10.23 -27.13
CA GLU A 540 32.31 -8.90 -27.00
C GLU A 540 32.42 -8.18 -28.37
N LYS A 541 32.60 -8.94 -29.46
CA LYS A 541 32.60 -8.39 -30.83
C LYS A 541 31.25 -7.76 -31.19
N GLU A 542 30.16 -8.40 -30.82
CA GLU A 542 28.80 -7.91 -31.06
C GLU A 542 28.49 -6.69 -30.17
N ARG A 543 28.92 -6.73 -28.91
CA ARG A 543 28.83 -5.58 -27.99
C ARG A 543 29.57 -4.35 -28.52
N ILE A 544 30.78 -4.55 -29.06
CA ILE A 544 31.57 -3.49 -29.70
C ILE A 544 30.86 -2.97 -30.95
N LYS A 545 30.30 -3.85 -31.80
CA LYS A 545 29.55 -3.46 -33.00
C LYS A 545 28.38 -2.53 -32.67
N TYR A 546 27.58 -2.85 -31.64
CA TYR A 546 26.47 -1.99 -31.23
C TYR A 546 26.95 -0.68 -30.57
N CYS A 547 28.05 -0.73 -29.82
CA CYS A 547 28.70 0.48 -29.30
C CYS A 547 29.14 1.42 -30.43
N ASP A 548 29.73 0.89 -31.51
CA ASP A 548 30.15 1.69 -32.66
C ASP A 548 28.95 2.33 -33.37
N LYS A 549 27.85 1.59 -33.54
CA LYS A 549 26.60 2.14 -34.10
C LYS A 549 25.99 3.22 -33.21
N PHE A 550 26.02 3.06 -31.89
CA PHE A 550 25.57 4.07 -30.93
C PHE A 550 26.43 5.35 -31.03
N LEU A 551 27.75 5.22 -31.08
CA LEU A 551 28.67 6.35 -31.21
C LEU A 551 28.50 7.07 -32.56
N GLU A 552 28.37 6.34 -33.68
CA GLU A 552 28.13 6.91 -35.01
C GLU A 552 26.83 7.73 -35.06
N LEU A 553 25.77 7.29 -34.36
CA LEU A 553 24.55 8.09 -34.24
C LEU A 553 24.77 9.36 -33.41
N SER A 554 25.53 9.29 -32.31
CA SER A 554 25.77 10.44 -31.42
C SER A 554 26.61 11.57 -32.05
N GLU A 555 27.44 11.23 -33.05
CA GLU A 555 28.29 12.18 -33.78
C GLU A 555 27.57 12.90 -34.93
N LYS A 556 26.45 12.35 -35.43
CA LYS A 556 25.68 12.99 -36.51
C LYS A 556 25.02 14.27 -35.99
N PRO A 557 25.21 15.45 -36.63
CA PRO A 557 24.60 16.69 -36.18
C PRO A 557 23.08 16.62 -36.34
N SER A 558 22.36 16.73 -35.23
CA SER A 558 20.89 16.82 -35.20
C SER A 558 20.45 18.22 -34.81
N VAL A 559 19.28 18.66 -35.32
CA VAL A 559 18.74 20.01 -35.07
C VAL A 559 18.26 20.18 -33.62
N THR A 560 18.04 19.09 -32.88
CA THR A 560 17.59 19.09 -31.48
C THR A 560 18.35 18.05 -30.65
N LYS A 561 19.01 18.49 -29.57
CA LYS A 561 19.67 17.58 -28.62
C LYS A 561 18.61 16.71 -27.95
N ILE A 562 18.73 15.39 -28.05
CA ILE A 562 17.75 14.45 -27.50
C ILE A 562 18.07 14.18 -26.03
N ARG A 563 17.05 14.35 -25.18
CA ARG A 563 17.13 14.10 -23.74
C ARG A 563 16.76 12.65 -23.41
N LEU A 564 17.70 11.92 -22.82
CA LEU A 564 17.47 10.62 -22.19
C LEU A 564 17.37 10.81 -20.68
N ASN A 565 16.30 10.30 -20.06
CA ASN A 565 16.13 10.30 -18.60
C ASN A 565 16.77 9.03 -18.00
N SER A 566 17.55 9.18 -16.93
CA SER A 566 18.24 8.09 -16.21
C SER A 566 17.33 7.07 -15.54
N ASN A 567 16.03 7.35 -15.43
CA ASN A 567 15.11 6.66 -14.52
C ASN A 567 14.64 5.26 -14.97
N CYS A 568 15.52 4.50 -15.62
CA CYS A 568 15.27 3.12 -16.02
C CYS A 568 16.19 2.20 -15.21
N ASN A 569 15.73 1.77 -14.04
CA ASN A 569 16.43 0.89 -13.10
C ASN A 569 16.94 -0.46 -13.70
N GLN A 570 16.68 -0.74 -14.98
CA GLN A 570 17.17 -1.92 -15.69
C GLN A 570 18.27 -1.62 -16.75
N ARG A 571 18.60 -0.34 -17.01
CA ARG A 571 19.30 0.12 -18.23
C ARG A 571 20.36 1.22 -17.99
N LYS A 572 21.26 1.08 -17.00
CA LYS A 572 22.33 2.08 -16.76
C LYS A 572 23.49 1.89 -17.74
N ALA A 573 23.52 2.67 -18.83
CA ALA A 573 24.72 2.81 -19.69
C ALA A 573 25.80 3.66 -18.99
N PHE A 574 25.35 4.61 -18.17
CA PHE A 574 26.15 5.43 -17.29
C PHE A 574 25.48 5.47 -15.91
N SER A 575 26.27 5.55 -14.84
CA SER A 575 25.79 5.94 -13.52
C SER A 575 26.59 7.10 -12.98
N PHE A 576 25.90 8.01 -12.31
CA PHE A 576 26.48 9.22 -11.74
C PHE A 576 26.43 9.14 -10.22
N GLY A 577 27.44 9.71 -9.60
CA GLY A 577 27.59 9.83 -8.16
C GLY A 577 28.62 10.90 -7.83
N TYR A 578 28.98 10.98 -6.57
CA TYR A 578 29.99 11.91 -6.07
C TYR A 578 30.85 11.21 -5.03
N ASN A 579 32.06 11.71 -4.81
CA ASN A 579 32.96 11.14 -3.81
C ASN A 579 32.51 11.55 -2.39
N SER A 580 32.93 10.77 -1.38
CA SER A 580 32.62 10.95 0.06
C SER A 580 32.91 12.35 0.63
N SER A 581 33.65 13.19 -0.10
CA SER A 581 33.93 14.58 0.20
C SER A 581 32.79 15.56 -0.13
N PHE A 582 31.66 15.12 -0.70
CA PHE A 582 30.62 16.02 -1.21
C PHE A 582 29.23 15.93 -0.56
N PRO A 583 29.04 16.52 0.63
CA PRO A 583 27.70 16.95 1.05
C PRO A 583 27.59 18.47 1.28
N PHE A 584 28.66 19.16 1.69
CA PHE A 584 28.61 20.59 2.02
C PHE A 584 29.86 21.33 1.54
N LEU A 585 29.66 22.36 0.71
CA LEU A 585 30.68 23.30 0.29
C LEU A 585 30.44 24.68 0.89
N ILE A 586 31.52 25.36 1.27
CA ILE A 586 31.50 26.77 1.67
C ILE A 586 32.46 27.51 0.75
N ALA A 587 31.98 28.57 0.09
CA ALA A 587 32.77 29.40 -0.80
C ALA A 587 32.57 30.88 -0.48
N ILE A 588 33.60 31.69 -0.75
CA ILE A 588 33.53 33.14 -0.71
C ILE A 588 33.06 33.64 -2.08
N PRO A 589 32.32 34.77 -2.18
CA PRO A 589 31.99 35.36 -3.48
C PRO A 589 33.21 35.46 -4.40
N ASN A 590 33.05 35.05 -5.66
CA ASN A 590 34.08 34.96 -6.71
C ASN A 590 35.21 33.93 -6.53
N GLU A 591 35.11 33.03 -5.55
CA GLU A 591 36.05 31.92 -5.40
C GLU A 591 35.86 30.85 -6.50
N THR A 592 36.95 30.18 -6.92
CA THR A 592 36.86 29.05 -7.85
C THR A 592 36.66 27.76 -7.07
N ILE A 593 35.54 27.08 -7.30
CA ILE A 593 35.12 25.88 -6.57
C ILE A 593 35.35 24.65 -7.46
N LYS A 594 35.82 23.56 -6.85
CA LYS A 594 36.03 22.27 -7.53
C LYS A 594 35.23 21.17 -6.86
N ILE A 595 34.60 20.31 -7.66
CA ILE A 595 33.84 19.15 -7.20
C ILE A 595 34.29 17.90 -7.94
N ASP A 596 34.38 16.76 -7.26
CA ASP A 596 34.73 15.49 -7.91
C ASP A 596 33.45 14.67 -8.16
N ALA A 597 33.07 14.59 -9.44
CA ALA A 597 31.94 13.78 -9.89
C ALA A 597 32.42 12.37 -10.27
N LYS A 598 31.71 11.36 -9.77
CA LYS A 598 31.94 9.95 -10.12
C LYS A 598 31.02 9.57 -11.26
N VAL A 599 31.60 9.06 -12.35
CA VAL A 599 30.85 8.53 -13.51
C VAL A 599 31.32 7.12 -13.81
N ILE A 600 30.42 6.15 -13.73
CA ILE A 600 30.69 4.77 -14.15
C ILE A 600 30.15 4.60 -15.57
N SER A 601 31.05 4.32 -16.52
CA SER A 601 30.72 4.01 -17.91
C SER A 601 30.65 2.49 -18.09
N TYR A 602 29.50 1.97 -18.53
CA TYR A 602 29.33 0.56 -18.87
C TYR A 602 29.59 0.26 -20.36
N LEU A 603 30.07 1.26 -21.11
CA LEU A 603 30.45 1.10 -22.51
C LEU A 603 31.76 0.28 -22.63
N PRO A 604 31.92 -0.54 -23.69
CA PRO A 604 33.12 -1.33 -23.93
C PRO A 604 34.31 -0.49 -24.46
N LYS A 605 34.07 0.74 -24.93
CA LYS A 605 35.08 1.66 -25.48
C LYS A 605 35.12 2.96 -24.70
N SER A 606 36.27 3.64 -24.76
CA SER A 606 36.40 4.98 -24.19
C SER A 606 35.67 6.04 -25.02
N LEU A 607 35.10 7.02 -24.34
CA LEU A 607 34.39 8.14 -24.93
C LEU A 607 35.23 9.41 -24.79
N LYS A 608 35.55 10.06 -25.92
CA LYS A 608 36.41 11.25 -25.97
C LYS A 608 35.64 12.57 -26.14
N ASN A 609 34.56 12.56 -26.93
CA ASN A 609 33.76 13.76 -27.19
C ASN A 609 32.58 13.84 -26.22
N PHE A 610 32.84 14.25 -24.98
CA PHE A 610 31.78 14.48 -24.00
C PHE A 610 32.00 15.74 -23.18
N LYS A 611 30.93 16.24 -22.57
CA LYS A 611 30.99 17.27 -21.53
C LYS A 611 30.05 16.89 -20.40
N LEU A 612 30.55 16.90 -19.17
CA LEU A 612 29.73 16.68 -17.98
C LEU A 612 29.47 18.02 -17.31
N TYR A 613 28.20 18.27 -17.02
CA TYR A 613 27.74 19.42 -16.25
C TYR A 613 27.07 18.95 -14.97
N CYS A 614 27.28 19.70 -13.89
CA CYS A 614 26.54 19.55 -12.64
C CYS A 614 25.84 20.86 -12.33
N TYR A 615 24.52 20.80 -12.25
CA TYR A 615 23.67 21.96 -12.00
C TYR A 615 23.26 22.02 -10.54
N MET A 616 23.60 23.13 -9.87
CA MET A 616 23.07 23.46 -8.55
C MET A 616 22.15 24.66 -8.65
N LYS A 617 20.90 24.52 -8.20
CA LYS A 617 19.88 25.57 -8.23
C LYS A 617 19.94 26.44 -6.99
N PRO A 618 19.69 27.76 -7.10
CA PRO A 618 19.54 28.61 -5.92
C PRO A 618 18.30 28.19 -5.12
N PHE A 619 18.43 28.10 -3.81
CA PHE A 619 17.30 27.84 -2.92
C PHE A 619 16.57 29.15 -2.63
N VAL A 620 15.51 29.43 -3.39
CA VAL A 620 14.63 30.60 -3.19
C VAL A 620 13.37 30.17 -2.44
N GLN A 621 13.13 30.74 -1.26
CA GLN A 621 11.86 30.57 -0.53
C GLN A 621 10.77 31.41 -1.23
N ASN A 622 10.04 30.79 -2.17
CA ASN A 622 8.80 31.38 -2.68
C ASN A 622 7.63 31.03 -1.74
N GLU A 623 7.10 32.03 -1.03
CA GLU A 623 5.96 31.93 -0.11
C GLU A 623 4.63 31.51 -0.78
N SER A 624 4.58 31.39 -2.12
CA SER A 624 3.33 31.27 -2.88
C SER A 624 2.93 29.84 -3.30
N GLN A 625 3.75 28.81 -3.07
CA GLN A 625 3.35 27.43 -3.33
C GLN A 625 3.01 26.70 -2.03
N LYS A 626 1.71 26.64 -1.68
CA LYS A 626 1.20 25.69 -0.68
C LYS A 626 1.62 24.26 -1.09
N ARG A 627 2.62 23.71 -0.40
CA ARG A 627 3.15 22.38 -0.67
C ARG A 627 2.20 21.33 -0.10
N THR A 628 1.66 20.49 -0.97
CA THR A 628 0.95 19.27 -0.59
C THR A 628 1.91 18.30 0.09
N ALA A 629 1.52 17.81 1.26
CA ALA A 629 2.34 17.01 2.15
C ALA A 629 2.84 15.71 1.48
N GLY A 630 4.17 15.56 1.43
CA GLY A 630 4.84 14.28 1.22
C GLY A 630 4.93 13.48 2.53
N ARG A 631 5.14 12.16 2.44
CA ARG A 631 5.07 11.18 3.54
C ARG A 631 6.12 11.31 4.67
N ARG A 632 6.92 12.37 4.75
CA ARG A 632 8.01 12.50 5.73
C ARG A 632 8.11 13.91 6.30
N PRO A 633 8.57 14.06 7.57
CA PRO A 633 8.75 15.36 8.20
C PRO A 633 9.63 16.25 7.33
N HIS A 634 9.10 17.41 6.96
CA HIS A 634 9.86 18.45 6.27
C HIS A 634 10.46 19.37 7.32
N PHE A 635 11.79 19.46 7.32
CA PHE A 635 12.51 20.42 8.14
C PHE A 635 12.79 21.66 7.29
N GLU A 636 12.21 22.79 7.64
CA GLU A 636 12.46 24.10 7.04
C GLU A 636 13.57 24.80 7.80
N CYS A 637 14.56 25.35 7.09
CA CYS A 637 15.63 26.15 7.67
C CYS A 637 15.45 27.61 7.25
N MET A 638 15.26 28.52 8.21
CA MET A 638 15.17 29.96 7.98
C MET A 638 16.42 30.63 8.55
N TYR A 639 17.21 31.27 7.69
CA TYR A 639 18.31 32.14 8.14
C TYR A 639 17.76 33.53 8.48
N SER A 640 17.96 33.96 9.71
CA SER A 640 17.63 35.32 10.14
C SER A 640 18.88 36.18 10.06
N GLU A 641 18.89 37.15 9.13
CA GLU A 641 19.98 38.13 9.03
C GLU A 641 20.15 38.97 10.31
N THR A 642 19.06 39.24 11.03
CA THR A 642 19.09 40.02 12.27
C THR A 642 19.73 39.27 13.42
N ASP A 643 19.60 37.93 13.45
CA ASP A 643 20.02 37.12 14.59
C ASP A 643 21.26 36.27 14.28
N GLY A 644 21.72 36.23 13.04
CA GLY A 644 22.85 35.42 12.59
C GLY A 644 22.66 33.91 12.77
N ILE A 645 21.43 33.44 13.01
CA ILE A 645 21.09 32.06 13.37
C ILE A 645 20.15 31.46 12.32
N SER A 646 20.47 30.23 11.92
CA SER A 646 19.58 29.36 11.14
C SER A 646 18.60 28.64 12.07
N ARG A 647 17.31 28.89 11.91
CA ARG A 647 16.22 28.26 12.68
C ARG A 647 15.62 27.10 11.90
N PHE A 648 15.45 25.95 12.54
CA PHE A 648 14.88 24.75 11.94
C PHE A 648 13.45 24.50 12.45
N ALA A 649 12.46 24.38 11.55
CA ALA A 649 11.06 24.09 11.88
C ALA A 649 10.61 22.78 11.21
N CYS A 650 9.85 21.93 11.92
CA CYS A 650 9.31 20.68 11.37
C CYS A 650 7.83 20.83 11.04
N ASP A 651 7.49 20.86 9.76
CA ASP A 651 6.09 20.89 9.30
C ASP A 651 5.50 19.47 9.27
N TRP A 652 4.57 19.19 10.18
CA TRP A 652 3.83 17.92 10.23
C TRP A 652 2.33 18.16 10.45
N LYS A 653 1.49 17.79 9.47
CA LYS A 653 0.03 17.62 9.64
C LYS A 653 -0.42 16.36 8.91
N GLY A 654 -0.96 15.39 9.65
CA GLY A 654 -1.46 14.12 9.12
C GLY A 654 -2.91 14.21 8.61
N ASP A 655 -3.18 13.59 7.46
CA ASP A 655 -4.15 12.49 7.29
C ASP A 655 -4.06 11.92 5.86
N ILE A 656 -4.40 10.63 5.72
CA ILE A 656 -4.10 9.77 4.55
C ILE A 656 -5.36 9.56 3.68
N GLU A 657 -5.23 9.72 2.36
CA GLU A 657 -5.93 8.88 1.36
C GLU A 657 -4.96 8.51 0.22
N LEU A 658 -4.90 7.21 -0.09
CA LEU A 658 -4.00 6.60 -1.08
C LEU A 658 -4.71 6.47 -2.43
N ARG A 659 -4.34 7.29 -3.43
CA ARG A 659 -4.54 6.93 -4.85
C ARG A 659 -3.20 6.67 -5.52
N LYS A 660 -3.01 5.40 -5.92
CA LYS A 660 -2.07 5.01 -6.98
C LYS A 660 -2.67 5.51 -8.29
N GLU A 661 -2.19 6.64 -8.80
CA GLU A 661 -2.43 7.02 -10.20
C GLU A 661 -1.13 7.03 -10.99
N SER A 662 -1.26 6.41 -12.15
CA SER A 662 -0.28 6.03 -13.15
C SER A 662 0.52 7.20 -13.71
N VAL A 663 1.79 6.91 -14.00
CA VAL A 663 2.70 7.70 -14.84
C VAL A 663 2.09 7.85 -16.25
N LEU A 664 1.34 8.92 -16.48
CA LEU A 664 0.95 9.39 -17.80
C LEU A 664 1.01 10.91 -17.82
N GLY A 665 1.97 11.43 -18.58
CA GLY A 665 1.91 12.75 -19.22
C GLY A 665 1.85 13.97 -18.31
N PHE A 666 3.01 14.42 -17.81
CA PHE A 666 3.23 15.84 -17.61
C PHE A 666 4.20 16.36 -18.67
N SER A 667 3.60 16.91 -19.73
CA SER A 667 4.24 17.92 -20.57
C SER A 667 4.42 19.17 -19.72
N MET A 668 5.65 19.48 -19.31
CA MET A 668 6.00 20.78 -18.74
C MET A 668 6.60 21.63 -19.86
N ASN A 669 5.79 22.55 -20.37
CA ASN A 669 6.23 23.67 -21.18
C ASN A 669 7.13 24.56 -20.32
N LEU A 670 8.42 24.63 -20.66
CA LEU A 670 9.36 25.60 -20.11
C LEU A 670 9.11 26.96 -20.78
N THR A 671 8.25 27.78 -20.18
CA THR A 671 8.27 29.23 -20.38
C THR A 671 9.18 29.84 -19.34
N SER A 672 10.36 30.27 -19.80
CA SER A 672 11.09 31.48 -19.40
C SER A 672 10.97 31.93 -17.94
N GLU A 673 12.00 31.65 -17.16
CA GLU A 673 12.61 32.60 -16.23
C GLU A 673 14.06 32.13 -16.00
N SER A 674 15.02 33.03 -16.20
CA SER A 674 16.45 32.78 -16.05
C SER A 674 16.80 32.63 -14.56
N GLU A 675 16.81 31.41 -14.06
CA GLU A 675 17.37 31.10 -12.75
C GLU A 675 18.91 31.03 -12.86
N ASP A 676 19.62 31.76 -12.00
CA ASP A 676 21.09 31.74 -11.92
C ASP A 676 21.58 30.42 -11.29
N TYR A 677 21.65 29.35 -12.09
CA TYR A 677 22.26 28.09 -11.68
C TYR A 677 23.78 28.26 -11.46
N LEU A 678 24.30 27.63 -10.41
CA LEU A 678 25.74 27.38 -10.27
C LEU A 678 26.09 26.12 -11.07
N ILE A 679 26.77 26.30 -12.21
CA ILE A 679 27.06 25.23 -13.18
C ILE A 679 28.53 24.84 -13.07
N PHE A 680 28.80 23.59 -12.68
CA PHE A 680 30.13 23.01 -12.73
C PHE A 680 30.35 22.27 -14.03
N GLN A 681 31.51 22.47 -14.66
CA GLN A 681 31.83 21.88 -15.96
C GLN A 681 33.12 21.05 -15.90
N SER A 682 33.14 19.91 -16.61
CA SER A 682 34.34 19.09 -16.82
C SER A 682 35.34 19.72 -17.77
N SER A 683 36.60 19.27 -17.71
CA SER A 683 37.62 19.74 -18.65
C SER A 683 37.38 19.16 -20.06
N ALA A 684 37.81 19.87 -21.10
CA ALA A 684 37.66 19.40 -22.49
C ALA A 684 38.65 18.29 -22.87
N THR A 685 39.59 17.95 -21.98
CA THR A 685 40.67 16.97 -22.22
C THR A 685 40.40 15.61 -21.59
N ASP A 686 39.26 15.43 -20.94
CA ASP A 686 38.93 14.20 -20.21
C ASP A 686 38.52 13.07 -21.17
N GLU A 687 38.90 11.83 -20.83
CA GLU A 687 38.48 10.61 -21.54
C GLU A 687 37.73 9.71 -20.56
N LEU A 688 36.46 9.42 -20.85
CA LEU A 688 35.64 8.49 -20.08
C LEU A 688 36.04 7.06 -20.46
N ARG A 689 36.79 6.38 -19.60
CA ARG A 689 37.19 4.98 -19.78
C ARG A 689 36.05 4.04 -19.35
N PRO A 690 36.00 2.80 -19.88
CA PRO A 690 35.12 1.76 -19.33
C PRO A 690 35.36 1.57 -17.82
N GLY A 691 34.28 1.48 -17.04
CA GLY A 691 34.32 1.38 -15.59
C GLY A 691 34.20 2.73 -14.88
N GLU A 692 34.76 2.83 -13.68
CA GLU A 692 34.67 4.01 -12.83
C GLU A 692 35.65 5.11 -13.26
N ASN A 693 35.13 6.33 -13.39
CA ASN A 693 35.89 7.53 -13.70
C ASN A 693 35.58 8.60 -12.66
N ILE A 694 36.60 9.33 -12.22
CA ILE A 694 36.48 10.49 -11.34
C ILE A 694 36.86 11.71 -12.17
N LEU A 695 35.91 12.64 -12.30
CA LEU A 695 36.06 13.86 -13.09
C LEU A 695 35.96 15.06 -12.15
N THR A 696 36.98 15.91 -12.15
CA THR A 696 36.96 17.16 -11.41
C THR A 696 36.24 18.23 -12.24
N LEU A 697 35.10 18.70 -11.75
CA LEU A 697 34.30 19.77 -12.34
C LEU A 697 34.62 21.10 -11.66
N ILE A 698 34.66 22.19 -12.44
CA ILE A 698 35.04 23.52 -11.95
C ILE A 698 33.90 24.51 -12.19
N ALA A 699 33.62 25.37 -11.21
CA ALA A 699 32.72 26.51 -11.31
C ALA A 699 33.32 27.75 -10.62
N LYS A 700 32.82 28.94 -10.98
CA LYS A 700 33.05 30.18 -10.20
C LYS A 700 31.86 30.43 -9.29
N ALA A 701 32.11 30.70 -8.01
CA ALA A 701 31.10 31.07 -7.03
C ALA A 701 30.36 32.36 -7.45
N SER A 702 29.05 32.43 -7.15
CA SER A 702 28.23 33.63 -7.40
C SER A 702 28.75 34.84 -6.63
N GLU A 703 28.47 36.05 -7.13
CA GLU A 703 28.80 37.32 -6.48
C GLU A 703 27.91 37.61 -5.25
N SER A 704 26.72 37.00 -5.19
CA SER A 704 25.74 37.19 -4.12
C SER A 704 25.78 36.06 -3.09
N ASN A 705 25.44 36.39 -1.83
CA ASN A 705 25.24 35.36 -0.80
C ASN A 705 24.03 34.48 -1.17
N GLY A 706 24.17 33.18 -1.03
CA GLY A 706 23.11 32.25 -1.42
C GLY A 706 23.41 30.80 -1.07
N THR A 707 22.34 29.99 -0.98
CA THR A 707 22.42 28.54 -0.81
C THR A 707 22.06 27.86 -2.12
N TYR A 708 22.94 27.04 -2.67
CA TYR A 708 22.74 26.31 -3.92
C TYR A 708 22.62 24.82 -3.62
N ILE A 709 21.59 24.17 -4.14
CA ILE A 709 21.31 22.75 -3.91
C ILE A 709 21.48 21.98 -5.22
N PHE A 710 22.10 20.82 -5.17
CA PHE A 710 22.23 19.94 -6.33
C PHE A 710 20.87 19.58 -6.94
N ASP A 711 20.74 19.73 -8.26
CA ASP A 711 19.50 19.43 -9.00
C ASP A 711 19.68 18.25 -9.96
N TYR A 712 20.68 18.29 -10.85
CA TYR A 712 20.94 17.19 -11.78
C TYR A 712 22.37 17.22 -12.36
N PHE A 713 22.83 16.05 -12.79
CA PHE A 713 23.94 15.91 -13.73
C PHE A 713 23.41 15.91 -15.16
N GLU A 714 24.19 16.48 -16.08
CA GLU A 714 23.91 16.47 -17.51
C GLU A 714 25.17 16.05 -18.28
N LEU A 715 25.09 14.92 -18.97
CA LEU A 715 26.17 14.40 -19.81
C LEU A 715 25.83 14.63 -21.29
N GLU A 716 26.58 15.51 -21.92
CA GLU A 716 26.52 15.75 -23.36
C GLU A 716 27.50 14.79 -24.07
N ILE A 717 27.00 13.98 -25.00
CA ILE A 717 27.81 13.03 -25.78
C ILE A 717 27.73 13.42 -27.26
N GLY A 718 28.89 13.64 -27.88
CA GLY A 718 28.99 14.10 -29.27
C GLY A 718 28.35 15.47 -29.45
N HIS A 719 27.45 15.59 -30.43
CA HIS A 719 26.74 16.85 -30.74
C HIS A 719 25.22 16.76 -30.54
N SER A 720 24.69 15.56 -30.31
CA SER A 720 23.26 15.26 -30.47
C SER A 720 22.60 14.60 -29.27
N LEU A 721 23.37 14.03 -28.34
CA LEU A 721 22.83 13.28 -27.22
C LEU A 721 23.09 14.01 -25.90
N LEU A 722 22.04 14.12 -25.09
CA LEU A 722 22.09 14.75 -23.78
C LEU A 722 21.41 13.84 -22.77
N LEU A 723 22.16 13.38 -21.79
CA LEU A 723 21.69 12.44 -20.78
C LEU A 723 21.56 13.18 -19.45
N ARG A 724 20.34 13.27 -18.93
CA ARG A 724 20.04 13.97 -17.68
C ARG A 724 19.83 12.97 -16.56
N CYS A 725 20.57 13.15 -15.47
CA CYS A 725 20.43 12.38 -14.25
C CYS A 725 19.99 13.28 -13.11
N ASN A 726 18.71 13.15 -12.71
CA ASN A 726 18.16 13.94 -11.61
C ASN A 726 18.74 13.49 -10.28
N TRP A 727 18.75 14.39 -9.30
CA TRP A 727 19.24 14.09 -7.95
C TRP A 727 18.58 12.88 -7.29
N LEU A 728 17.30 12.60 -7.58
CA LEU A 728 16.57 11.41 -7.11
C LEU A 728 17.12 10.09 -7.67
N ASP A 729 17.79 10.12 -8.82
CA ASP A 729 18.26 8.93 -9.53
C ASP A 729 19.74 8.60 -9.19
N VAL A 730 20.36 9.39 -8.31
CA VAL A 730 21.72 9.20 -7.79
C VAL A 730 21.65 8.28 -6.59
N SER A 731 22.29 7.11 -6.68
CA SER A 731 22.15 6.02 -5.71
C SER A 731 22.53 6.45 -4.29
N GLU A 732 23.56 7.30 -4.16
CA GLU A 732 24.02 7.84 -2.88
C GLU A 732 22.97 8.73 -2.18
N ILE A 733 22.11 9.43 -2.94
CA ILE A 733 21.05 10.30 -2.42
C ILE A 733 19.74 9.52 -2.20
N GLU A 734 19.46 8.54 -3.07
CA GLU A 734 18.31 7.64 -2.92
C GLU A 734 18.38 6.87 -1.59
N GLU A 735 19.58 6.41 -1.21
CA GLU A 735 19.83 5.74 0.07
C GLU A 735 19.72 6.69 1.27
N ASP A 736 20.21 7.93 1.13
CA ASP A 736 20.25 8.92 2.21
C ASP A 736 20.14 10.36 1.70
N LEU A 737 18.96 10.97 1.88
CA LEU A 737 18.68 12.37 1.50
C LEU A 737 19.58 13.38 2.23
N ALA A 738 20.15 13.04 3.39
CA ALA A 738 21.09 13.91 4.10
C ALA A 738 22.41 14.10 3.33
N ARG A 739 22.67 13.27 2.31
CA ARG A 739 23.83 13.36 1.44
C ARG A 739 23.61 14.27 0.23
N LEU A 740 22.46 14.93 0.11
CA LEU A 740 22.19 15.88 -0.97
C LEU A 740 23.24 17.01 -0.94
N PRO A 741 24.04 17.20 -2.00
CA PRO A 741 25.08 18.22 -1.99
C PRO A 741 24.52 19.65 -1.93
N ILE A 742 25.05 20.46 -1.01
CA ILE A 742 24.70 21.87 -0.80
C ILE A 742 25.96 22.74 -0.86
N CYS A 743 25.89 23.88 -1.53
CA CYS A 743 26.94 24.89 -1.60
C CYS A 743 26.46 26.22 -1.01
N PHE A 744 27.15 26.71 0.02
CA PHE A 744 26.90 27.98 0.68
C PHE A 744 27.90 29.04 0.21
N VAL A 745 27.41 30.21 -0.19
CA VAL A 745 28.23 31.40 -0.50
C VAL A 745 27.94 32.47 0.54
N HIS A 746 28.91 32.83 1.41
CA HIS A 746 28.72 33.83 2.48
C HIS A 746 30.00 34.59 2.93
N HIS A 747 29.82 35.75 3.59
CA HIS A 747 30.90 36.55 4.24
C HIS A 747 31.21 36.09 5.69
N LYS A 748 32.38 36.46 6.27
CA LYS A 748 32.77 36.10 7.67
C LYS A 748 32.61 37.29 8.66
N PRO A 749 31.84 37.15 9.76
CA PRO A 749 31.62 38.22 10.76
C PRO A 749 32.77 38.39 11.79
N VAL A 750 32.73 39.48 12.57
CA VAL A 750 33.61 39.73 13.74
C VAL A 750 33.26 38.78 14.91
N SER A 751 34.25 38.35 15.70
CA SER A 751 33.98 37.48 16.87
C SER A 751 34.97 37.67 18.01
N LEU A 752 34.52 37.44 19.25
CA LEU A 752 35.29 37.49 20.49
C LEU A 752 35.14 36.17 21.25
N LYS A 753 36.24 35.60 21.76
CA LYS A 753 36.24 34.34 22.53
C LYS A 753 37.07 34.49 23.80
N LEU A 754 36.57 34.00 24.93
CA LEU A 754 37.36 33.83 26.16
C LEU A 754 38.20 32.55 26.02
N LYS A 755 39.52 32.65 26.14
CA LYS A 755 40.39 31.47 26.18
C LYS A 755 40.22 30.76 27.52
N PRO A 756 40.28 29.41 27.52
CA PRO A 756 40.33 28.69 28.78
C PRO A 756 41.57 29.14 29.58
N PRO A 757 41.44 29.36 30.90
CA PRO A 757 42.57 29.73 31.74
C PRO A 757 43.69 28.66 31.65
N PRO A 758 44.98 29.06 31.74
CA PRO A 758 46.09 28.11 31.69
C PRO A 758 46.01 27.07 32.82
N ASN A 759 46.40 25.82 32.52
CA ASN A 759 46.43 24.64 33.43
C ASN A 759 45.07 24.03 33.86
N ASP A 760 44.07 23.91 32.96
CA ASP A 760 42.72 23.37 33.28
C ASP A 760 42.05 24.09 34.49
N GLY A 761 42.49 25.32 34.77
CA GLY A 761 42.46 25.93 36.10
C GLY A 761 41.14 26.60 36.46
N ILE A 762 40.60 26.25 37.62
CA ILE A 762 39.42 26.88 38.21
C ILE A 762 39.85 28.20 38.86
N LEU A 763 39.13 29.29 38.60
CA LEU A 763 39.43 30.58 39.21
C LEU A 763 39.07 30.55 40.71
N LEU A 764 39.77 31.33 41.52
CA LEU A 764 39.70 31.33 42.97
C LEU A 764 39.10 32.64 43.48
N ALA A 765 38.04 32.55 44.28
CA ALA A 765 37.52 33.70 45.01
C ALA A 765 38.40 33.98 46.24
N GLY A 766 38.76 35.24 46.46
CA GLY A 766 39.63 35.67 47.56
C GLY A 766 41.09 35.93 47.18
N VAL A 767 41.49 35.73 45.92
CA VAL A 767 42.83 36.03 45.39
C VAL A 767 42.73 36.68 44.01
N ALA A 768 43.61 37.62 43.67
CA ALA A 768 43.65 38.23 42.33
C ALA A 768 44.24 37.25 41.29
N GLN A 769 43.70 37.24 40.07
CA GLN A 769 44.08 36.35 38.97
C GLN A 769 43.92 37.06 37.60
N HIS A 770 44.26 36.40 36.48
CA HIS A 770 44.06 36.94 35.14
C HIS A 770 43.40 35.96 34.16
N VAL A 771 42.76 36.48 33.11
CA VAL A 771 42.11 35.75 32.01
C VAL A 771 42.49 36.34 30.65
N GLU A 772 42.39 35.54 29.58
CA GLU A 772 42.74 35.96 28.21
C GLU A 772 41.55 35.94 27.24
N PHE A 773 41.39 36.97 26.41
CA PHE A 773 40.41 37.00 25.32
C PHE A 773 41.09 36.96 23.95
N GLU A 774 40.56 36.16 23.02
CA GLU A 774 40.93 36.12 21.60
C GLU A 774 39.91 36.91 20.75
N ILE A 775 40.41 37.84 19.93
CA ILE A 775 39.63 38.78 19.10
C ILE A 775 39.88 38.47 17.61
N SER A 776 38.82 38.32 16.81
CA SER A 776 38.88 38.12 15.34
C SER A 776 38.15 39.25 14.59
N TYR A 777 38.85 39.93 13.67
CA TYR A 777 38.39 41.19 13.05
C TYR A 777 37.43 41.08 11.83
N GLY A 778 37.02 39.87 11.40
CA GLY A 778 36.09 39.67 10.26
C GLY A 778 36.62 40.16 8.89
N THR A 779 35.81 40.06 7.82
CA THR A 779 36.20 40.47 6.44
C THR A 779 35.38 41.63 5.84
N GLY A 780 34.43 42.23 6.60
CA GLY A 780 33.38 43.08 6.03
C GLY A 780 33.39 44.60 6.29
N LYS A 781 34.15 45.15 7.26
CA LYS A 781 34.14 46.60 7.57
C LYS A 781 35.53 47.14 7.99
N LEU A 782 35.89 48.36 7.56
CA LEU A 782 37.09 49.08 8.01
C LEU A 782 36.90 49.63 9.44
N ILE A 783 37.93 49.49 10.29
CA ILE A 783 37.95 49.99 11.68
C ILE A 783 38.15 51.52 11.71
N THR A 784 37.29 52.26 12.41
CA THR A 784 37.39 53.71 12.69
C THR A 784 37.92 53.98 14.11
N ASP A 785 38.40 55.20 14.40
CA ASP A 785 39.03 55.55 15.69
C ASP A 785 38.10 55.40 16.92
N GLU A 786 36.77 55.53 16.74
CA GLU A 786 35.78 55.35 17.81
C GLU A 786 35.58 53.87 18.22
N ASN A 787 35.98 52.92 17.37
CA ASN A 787 35.77 51.48 17.58
C ASN A 787 36.99 50.74 18.13
N SER A 788 37.95 51.49 18.69
CA SER A 788 39.24 50.99 19.16
C SER A 788 39.26 50.58 20.63
N VAL A 789 38.17 50.77 21.39
CA VAL A 789 38.12 50.48 22.85
C VAL A 789 37.13 49.36 23.15
N LEU A 790 37.59 48.37 23.91
CA LEU A 790 36.81 47.26 24.44
C LEU A 790 36.41 47.60 25.88
N GLN A 791 35.11 47.70 26.18
CA GLN A 791 34.63 47.99 27.54
C GLN A 791 34.25 46.69 28.24
N ILE A 792 34.88 46.40 29.38
CA ILE A 792 34.67 45.20 30.19
C ILE A 792 33.99 45.59 31.50
N THR A 793 32.88 44.93 31.82
CA THR A 793 32.05 45.19 33.00
C THR A 793 31.57 43.89 33.63
N CYS A 794 31.02 43.95 34.85
CA CYS A 794 30.36 42.83 35.50
C CYS A 794 28.91 43.17 35.85
N SER A 795 28.10 42.14 36.13
CA SER A 795 26.74 42.32 36.64
C SER A 795 26.76 42.93 38.05
N ALA A 796 25.78 43.79 38.36
CA ALA A 796 25.67 44.45 39.65
C ALA A 796 25.56 43.43 40.80
N GLY A 797 26.37 43.60 41.86
CA GLY A 797 26.40 42.69 43.01
C GLY A 797 27.17 41.38 42.80
N SER A 798 27.93 41.24 41.71
CA SER A 798 28.78 40.06 41.46
C SER A 798 30.07 40.03 42.30
N ASP A 799 30.35 41.06 43.10
CA ASP A 799 31.59 41.29 43.85
C ASP A 799 32.89 41.02 43.04
N LEU A 800 32.86 41.32 41.74
CA LEU A 800 33.98 41.13 40.81
C LEU A 800 34.62 42.49 40.48
N GLU A 801 35.93 42.61 40.67
CA GLU A 801 36.70 43.80 40.35
C GLU A 801 37.73 43.47 39.25
N PHE A 802 38.02 44.43 38.38
CA PHE A 802 39.06 44.35 37.35
C PHE A 802 40.16 45.38 37.60
N TRP A 803 41.39 45.07 37.18
CA TRP A 803 42.51 46.00 37.26
C TRP A 803 42.46 47.01 36.11
N ASP A 804 42.20 48.28 36.42
CA ASP A 804 42.29 49.37 35.44
C ASP A 804 43.76 49.80 35.30
N VAL A 805 44.42 49.35 34.22
CA VAL A 805 45.83 49.66 33.91
C VAL A 805 46.07 51.17 33.83
N SER A 806 45.09 51.96 33.39
CA SER A 806 45.23 53.41 33.23
C SER A 806 45.19 54.17 34.57
N LYS A 807 44.47 53.63 35.56
CA LYS A 807 44.29 54.26 36.89
C LYS A 807 45.06 53.57 38.01
N SER A 808 45.68 52.42 37.75
CA SER A 808 46.36 51.58 38.75
C SER A 808 45.47 51.29 39.97
N LYS A 809 44.19 50.98 39.72
CA LYS A 809 43.18 50.74 40.77
C LYS A 809 42.21 49.65 40.33
N TRP A 810 41.74 48.86 41.29
CA TRP A 810 40.65 47.90 41.13
C TRP A 810 39.30 48.62 40.99
N SER A 811 38.52 48.24 39.98
CA SER A 811 37.24 48.86 39.59
C SER A 811 36.30 47.83 38.95
N GLU A 812 34.99 47.99 39.08
CA GLU A 812 33.98 47.12 38.44
C GLU A 812 33.93 47.30 36.91
N ILE A 813 34.53 48.37 36.39
CA ILE A 813 34.59 48.71 34.96
C ILE A 813 36.05 48.87 34.54
N CYS A 814 36.44 48.21 33.44
CA CYS A 814 37.76 48.28 32.81
C CYS A 814 37.64 48.58 31.32
N ASN A 815 38.37 49.58 30.82
CA ASN A 815 38.42 49.93 29.40
C ASN A 815 39.78 49.53 28.80
N TYR A 816 39.78 48.77 27.71
CA TYR A 816 41.00 48.27 27.05
C TYR A 816 41.13 48.84 25.63
N SER A 817 42.24 49.51 25.31
CA SER A 817 42.50 50.08 23.97
C SER A 817 43.19 49.08 23.04
N LEU A 818 42.69 48.93 21.80
CA LEU A 818 43.21 48.07 20.74
C LEU A 818 44.01 48.88 19.70
N ASP A 819 45.21 48.40 19.34
CA ASP A 819 46.03 48.98 18.26
C ASP A 819 45.39 48.79 16.86
N ARG A 820 45.67 49.72 15.92
CA ARG A 820 45.21 49.64 14.51
C ARG A 820 45.85 48.46 13.76
N ILE A 821 45.08 47.45 13.33
CA ILE A 821 45.56 46.26 12.57
C ILE A 821 44.62 45.95 11.36
N LEU A 822 45.16 45.30 10.30
CA LEU A 822 44.44 44.89 9.07
C LEU A 822 43.40 43.77 9.28
N PRO A 823 42.32 43.72 8.46
CA PRO A 823 41.26 42.69 8.51
C PRO A 823 41.79 41.29 8.21
N GLY A 824 41.35 40.30 8.99
CA GLY A 824 41.72 38.87 8.85
C GLY A 824 42.68 38.30 9.91
N ASN A 825 43.22 39.12 10.82
CA ASN A 825 44.11 38.66 11.89
C ASN A 825 43.35 38.35 13.20
N ASN A 826 43.96 37.56 14.09
CA ASN A 826 43.50 37.34 15.47
C ASN A 826 44.46 38.02 16.47
N LYS A 827 43.96 38.57 17.58
CA LYS A 827 44.77 39.14 18.69
C LYS A 827 44.33 38.58 20.04
N THR A 828 45.26 38.36 20.97
CA THR A 828 44.95 37.97 22.36
C THR A 828 45.18 39.16 23.32
N ILE A 829 44.28 39.38 24.29
CA ILE A 829 44.41 40.39 25.35
C ILE A 829 44.32 39.74 26.75
N THR A 830 45.02 40.28 27.74
CA THR A 830 45.05 39.75 29.13
C THR A 830 44.38 40.74 30.09
N VAL A 831 43.48 40.25 30.94
CA VAL A 831 42.67 41.06 31.88
C VAL A 831 42.80 40.48 33.29
N HIS A 832 43.18 41.31 34.26
CA HIS A 832 43.31 40.90 35.66
C HIS A 832 41.99 41.14 36.42
N LEU A 833 41.57 40.18 37.24
CA LEU A 833 40.30 40.16 37.96
C LEU A 833 40.45 39.65 39.40
N TYR A 834 39.54 40.05 40.28
CA TYR A 834 39.47 39.63 41.68
C TYR A 834 38.01 39.48 42.12
N LYS A 835 37.68 38.35 42.75
CA LYS A 835 36.36 38.07 43.33
C LYS A 835 36.43 38.10 44.86
N ILE A 836 35.56 38.86 45.52
CA ILE A 836 35.48 38.93 46.99
C ILE A 836 35.01 37.59 47.58
N LEU A 837 35.63 37.17 48.69
CA LEU A 837 35.34 35.93 49.42
C LEU A 837 34.14 36.11 50.38
N ARG A 838 33.13 35.23 50.28
CA ARG A 838 31.97 35.15 51.20
C ARG A 838 31.75 33.70 51.65
N ASN A 839 31.08 33.49 52.78
CA ASN A 839 30.69 32.15 53.22
C ASN A 839 29.50 31.63 52.40
N LEU A 840 29.68 30.52 51.71
CA LEU A 840 28.71 29.92 50.78
C LEU A 840 27.99 28.70 51.37
N SER A 841 28.14 28.43 52.67
CA SER A 841 27.73 27.18 53.33
C SER A 841 26.23 27.00 53.60
N ASN A 842 25.34 27.86 53.07
CA ASN A 842 23.89 27.80 53.33
C ASN A 842 23.02 27.37 52.14
N SER A 843 23.57 26.78 51.08
CA SER A 843 22.78 26.08 50.05
C SER A 843 23.14 24.58 50.00
N GLU A 844 22.21 23.73 50.43
CA GLU A 844 22.36 22.26 50.52
C GLU A 844 22.59 21.53 49.17
N GLU A 845 22.69 22.24 48.03
CA GLU A 845 22.86 21.57 46.74
C GLU A 845 24.26 20.96 46.50
N ASN A 846 25.27 21.27 47.33
CA ASN A 846 26.66 20.86 47.06
C ASN A 846 27.24 19.81 48.03
N VAL A 847 26.42 18.87 48.55
CA VAL A 847 26.94 17.75 49.37
C VAL A 847 27.29 16.51 48.53
N LYS A 848 27.06 16.54 47.21
CA LYS A 848 27.53 15.49 46.30
C LYS A 848 28.48 16.09 45.25
N SER A 849 29.77 15.95 45.53
CA SER A 849 30.94 16.30 44.70
C SER A 849 31.24 17.78 44.48
N GLY A 850 32.36 18.26 45.06
CA GLY A 850 33.03 19.51 44.64
C GLY A 850 32.98 20.63 45.69
N LEU A 851 34.06 21.43 45.74
CA LEU A 851 34.12 22.66 46.53
C LEU A 851 33.01 23.64 46.11
N PRO A 852 32.51 24.51 47.01
CA PRO A 852 31.47 25.48 46.67
C PRO A 852 31.94 26.45 45.56
N THR A 853 31.17 26.50 44.47
CA THR A 853 31.48 27.29 43.26
C THR A 853 30.54 28.50 43.16
N SER A 854 31.10 29.71 43.01
CA SER A 854 30.39 30.96 42.73
C SER A 854 30.51 31.30 41.24
N VAL A 855 29.41 31.70 40.61
CA VAL A 855 29.38 32.07 39.18
C VAL A 855 29.32 33.59 39.05
N ALA A 856 30.12 34.16 38.14
CA ALA A 856 30.06 35.58 37.77
C ALA A 856 29.96 35.74 36.25
N GLN A 857 29.31 36.82 35.80
CA GLN A 857 29.20 37.16 34.38
C GLN A 857 30.06 38.38 34.04
N ILE A 858 30.95 38.21 33.07
CA ILE A 858 31.75 39.28 32.46
C ILE A 858 31.04 39.72 31.18
N LEU A 859 30.78 41.02 31.06
CA LEU A 859 30.12 41.64 29.92
C LEU A 859 31.14 42.49 29.16
N VAL A 860 31.27 42.27 27.87
CA VAL A 860 32.21 42.96 26.99
C VAL A 860 31.45 43.65 25.87
N LYS A 861 31.66 44.96 25.68
CA LYS A 861 31.08 45.74 24.58
C LYS A 861 32.16 46.17 23.58
N TRP A 862 31.94 45.88 22.30
CA TRP A 862 32.84 46.24 21.19
C TRP A 862 32.11 46.23 19.83
N MET A 863 32.34 47.22 18.96
CA MET A 863 31.75 47.29 17.60
C MET A 863 30.20 47.17 17.54
N ASP A 864 29.48 47.83 18.46
CA ASP A 864 28.01 47.78 18.64
C ASP A 864 27.44 46.40 19.03
N GLU A 865 28.30 45.43 19.36
CA GLU A 865 27.94 44.10 19.82
C GLU A 865 28.29 43.93 21.32
N GLU A 866 27.48 43.14 22.02
CA GLU A 866 27.69 42.78 23.43
C GLU A 866 27.94 41.29 23.58
N TRP A 867 29.05 40.91 24.22
CA TRP A 867 29.37 39.52 24.56
C TRP A 867 29.26 39.30 26.07
N SER A 868 28.70 38.16 26.46
CA SER A 868 28.60 37.74 27.86
C SER A 868 29.36 36.43 28.07
N PHE A 869 30.23 36.41 29.07
CA PHE A 869 31.04 35.25 29.44
C PHE A 869 30.77 34.86 30.88
N THR A 870 30.38 33.60 31.09
CA THR A 870 30.13 33.04 32.42
C THR A 870 31.41 32.42 32.96
N VAL A 871 31.79 32.80 34.16
CA VAL A 871 33.06 32.43 34.79
C VAL A 871 32.80 31.85 36.17
N ASN A 872 33.40 30.69 36.45
CA ASN A 872 33.22 29.94 37.69
C ASN A 872 34.41 30.16 38.63
N PHE A 873 34.12 30.48 39.89
CA PHE A 873 35.10 30.66 40.96
C PHE A 873 34.89 29.62 42.05
N ILE A 874 35.95 29.00 42.54
CA ILE A 874 35.94 28.18 43.76
C ILE A 874 36.45 29.02 44.93
N SER A 875 35.85 28.82 46.11
CA SER A 875 36.34 29.45 47.33
C SER A 875 37.78 29.07 47.64
N PHE A 876 38.65 30.07 47.86
CA PHE A 876 40.05 29.86 48.23
C PHE A 876 40.23 29.18 49.62
N MET A 877 39.25 29.33 50.52
CA MET A 877 39.18 28.63 51.80
C MET A 877 37.73 28.26 52.15
N ASN A 878 37.52 27.11 52.81
CA ASN A 878 36.21 26.73 53.33
C ASN A 878 36.02 27.29 54.74
N ILE A 879 34.81 27.77 55.02
CA ILE A 879 34.45 28.43 56.27
C ILE A 879 33.31 27.64 56.90
N ASP A 880 33.48 27.25 58.15
CA ASP A 880 32.50 26.51 58.94
C ASP A 880 32.34 27.21 60.29
N SER A 881 31.12 27.26 60.82
CA SER A 881 30.82 28.00 62.06
C SER A 881 29.91 27.18 62.96
N ASP A 882 30.26 27.06 64.23
CA ASP A 882 29.49 26.32 65.23
C ASP A 882 29.27 27.16 66.51
N THR A 883 28.17 26.89 67.22
CA THR A 883 27.86 27.53 68.51
C THR A 883 27.73 26.49 69.61
N SER A 884 28.45 26.68 70.70
CA SER A 884 28.45 25.76 71.84
C SER A 884 28.24 26.50 73.16
N LEU A 885 27.91 25.76 74.22
CA LEU A 885 27.58 26.32 75.53
C LEU A 885 28.56 25.78 76.57
N LEU A 886 29.30 26.69 77.22
CA LEU A 886 30.20 26.39 78.32
C LEU A 886 29.62 27.01 79.60
N GLU A 887 29.05 26.17 80.46
CA GLU A 887 28.28 26.55 81.65
C GLU A 887 27.05 27.42 81.32
N GLU A 888 27.17 28.74 81.41
CA GLU A 888 26.12 29.72 81.05
C GLU A 888 26.55 30.68 79.93
N ARG A 889 27.74 30.48 79.33
CA ARG A 889 28.28 31.34 78.27
C ARG A 889 28.18 30.66 76.90
N VAL A 890 27.80 31.43 75.89
CA VAL A 890 27.75 30.97 74.50
C VAL A 890 29.10 31.23 73.83
N LEU A 891 29.65 30.21 73.19
CA LEU A 891 30.87 30.26 72.39
C LEU A 891 30.50 30.21 70.91
N PHE A 892 31.16 31.02 70.09
CA PHE A 892 31.12 30.95 68.63
C PHE A 892 32.49 30.48 68.14
N GLU A 893 32.54 29.37 67.42
CA GLU A 893 33.74 28.83 66.80
C GLU A 893 33.66 29.03 65.28
N LEU A 894 34.66 29.69 64.69
CA LEU A 894 34.88 29.73 63.24
C LEU A 894 36.05 28.82 62.90
N ALA A 895 35.83 27.88 61.99
CA ALA A 895 36.86 27.03 61.44
C ALA A 895 37.11 27.35 59.96
N LEU A 896 38.33 27.77 59.66
CA LEU A 896 38.84 28.00 58.32
C LEU A 896 39.62 26.76 57.87
N LEU A 897 39.22 26.15 56.75
CA LEU A 897 39.80 24.95 56.21
C LEU A 897 40.41 25.26 54.85
N ARG A 898 41.74 25.13 54.75
CA ARG A 898 42.48 25.45 53.53
C ARG A 898 42.74 24.20 52.70
N ASN A 899 42.22 24.20 51.46
CA ASN A 899 42.30 23.06 50.52
C ASN A 899 43.24 23.30 49.32
N ILE A 900 43.78 24.51 49.14
CA ILE A 900 44.61 24.90 47.98
C ILE A 900 46.02 25.29 48.44
N ASP A 901 47.05 24.66 47.87
CA ASP A 901 48.42 24.68 48.40
C ASP A 901 49.30 25.82 47.86
N GLU A 902 48.84 26.56 46.84
CA GLU A 902 49.64 27.54 46.08
C GLU A 902 50.02 28.83 46.83
N TRP A 903 49.23 29.25 47.84
CA TRP A 903 49.35 30.58 48.46
C TRP A 903 49.39 30.53 49.99
N LEU A 904 50.43 31.08 50.64
CA LEU A 904 50.47 31.21 52.10
C LEU A 904 49.50 32.30 52.58
N ILE A 905 48.54 31.93 53.44
CA ILE A 905 47.57 32.86 54.03
C ILE A 905 48.13 33.43 55.33
N MET A 906 48.18 34.76 55.40
CA MET A 906 48.65 35.52 56.56
C MET A 906 47.48 36.31 57.14
N PRO A 907 46.78 35.77 58.15
CA PRO A 907 45.72 36.52 58.84
C PRO A 907 46.28 37.81 59.42
N GLN A 908 45.57 38.92 59.23
CA GLN A 908 45.94 40.23 59.75
C GLN A 908 45.08 40.60 60.97
N ASP A 909 43.77 40.37 60.88
CA ASP A 909 42.82 40.69 61.95
C ASP A 909 41.57 39.79 61.89
N ALA A 910 40.92 39.59 63.03
CA ALA A 910 39.72 38.75 63.17
C ALA A 910 38.77 39.33 64.22
N ILE A 911 37.74 40.03 63.77
CA ILE A 911 36.79 40.76 64.62
C ILE A 911 35.39 40.16 64.44
N LEU A 912 34.71 39.90 65.56
CA LEU A 912 33.29 39.57 65.59
C LEU A 912 32.56 40.68 66.36
N SER A 913 31.77 41.47 65.67
CA SER A 913 31.06 42.63 66.21
C SER A 913 29.55 42.43 66.15
N ARG A 914 28.81 43.01 67.10
CA ARG A 914 27.34 42.98 67.06
C ARG A 914 26.83 44.06 66.10
N ILE A 915 25.96 43.69 65.18
CA ILE A 915 25.27 44.61 64.27
C ILE A 915 24.20 45.35 65.08
N SER A 916 24.45 46.61 65.40
CA SER A 916 23.46 47.54 65.97
C SER A 916 23.71 48.96 65.46
N ASN A 917 22.66 49.76 65.33
CA ASN A 917 22.71 51.11 64.74
C ASN A 917 23.51 52.18 65.54
N ASP A 918 24.07 51.85 66.71
CA ASP A 918 24.86 52.78 67.53
C ASP A 918 26.39 52.51 67.47
N SER A 919 27.17 53.58 67.40
CA SER A 919 28.56 53.64 66.92
C SER A 919 29.68 53.26 67.92
N LEU A 920 29.37 52.56 69.01
CA LEU A 920 30.37 52.05 69.96
C LEU A 920 30.12 50.57 70.26
N GLN A 921 30.62 49.70 69.37
CA GLN A 921 30.49 48.24 69.48
C GLN A 921 31.67 47.65 70.26
N ILE A 922 31.40 46.91 71.34
CA ILE A 922 32.42 46.09 72.01
C ILE A 922 32.50 44.76 71.23
N PRO A 923 33.63 44.44 70.57
CA PRO A 923 33.76 43.18 69.85
C PRO A 923 33.70 42.00 70.83
N ALA A 924 33.16 40.88 70.37
CA ALA A 924 33.17 39.63 71.13
C ALA A 924 34.61 39.26 71.51
N LYS A 925 34.82 38.73 72.71
CA LYS A 925 36.17 38.43 73.19
C LYS A 925 36.70 37.20 72.46
N LEU A 926 37.67 37.41 71.57
CA LEU A 926 38.43 36.32 70.95
C LEU A 926 39.31 35.64 72.00
N LEU A 927 39.16 34.33 72.15
CA LEU A 927 39.88 33.52 73.14
C LEU A 927 41.31 33.20 72.69
N ASN A 928 41.57 33.19 71.39
CA ASN A 928 42.87 32.91 70.79
C ASN A 928 43.37 34.09 69.92
N PRO A 929 43.82 35.20 70.53
CA PRO A 929 44.14 36.44 69.82
C PRO A 929 45.45 36.40 69.01
N ASN A 930 46.34 35.44 69.25
CA ASN A 930 47.60 35.34 68.49
C ASN A 930 47.34 34.67 67.14
N LEU A 931 47.21 35.48 66.09
CA LEU A 931 47.00 34.99 64.73
C LEU A 931 48.30 34.48 64.10
N THR A 932 48.34 33.20 63.71
CA THR A 932 49.49 32.59 63.03
C THR A 932 49.19 32.33 61.56
N HIS A 933 50.23 32.23 60.73
CA HIS A 933 50.08 31.86 59.31
C HIS A 933 49.33 30.53 59.16
N ILE A 934 48.39 30.47 58.20
CA ILE A 934 47.60 29.27 57.93
C ILE A 934 48.33 28.45 56.86
N GLN A 935 49.00 27.39 57.31
CA GLN A 935 49.67 26.45 56.43
C GLN A 935 48.67 25.64 55.59
N PRO A 936 49.07 25.15 54.41
CA PRO A 936 48.20 24.29 53.59
C PRO A 936 47.78 23.02 54.34
N GLY A 937 46.55 22.54 54.09
CA GLY A 937 45.99 21.33 54.73
C GLY A 937 45.62 21.46 56.21
N CYS A 938 45.78 22.63 56.84
CA CYS A 938 45.47 22.85 58.26
C CYS A 938 44.04 23.39 58.47
N LYS A 939 43.36 22.94 59.54
CA LYS A 939 42.11 23.53 60.04
C LYS A 939 42.44 24.59 61.08
N TYR A 940 42.23 25.86 60.75
CA TYR A 940 42.51 27.00 61.62
C TYR A 940 41.23 27.45 62.33
N ARG A 941 41.24 27.52 63.67
CA ARG A 941 40.04 27.78 64.48
C ARG A 941 40.15 29.08 65.23
N LEU A 942 39.10 29.88 65.23
CA LEU A 942 38.96 31.10 66.02
C LEU A 942 37.72 30.96 66.91
N VAL A 943 37.86 31.26 68.19
CA VAL A 943 36.78 31.04 69.16
C VAL A 943 36.48 32.33 69.91
N TRP A 944 35.25 32.81 69.84
CA TRP A 944 34.78 34.00 70.54
C TRP A 944 33.82 33.62 71.67
N ILE A 945 33.91 34.34 72.80
CA ILE A 945 32.83 34.35 73.80
C ILE A 945 31.82 35.42 73.40
N LEU A 946 30.58 34.99 73.16
CA LEU A 946 29.48 35.91 72.95
C LEU A 946 29.03 36.52 74.30
N PRO A 947 28.77 37.83 74.37
CA PRO A 947 28.33 38.47 75.61
C PRO A 947 26.92 37.99 76.03
N SER A 948 26.76 37.58 77.29
CA SER A 948 25.48 37.09 77.83
C SER A 948 24.54 38.23 78.25
N ASN A 949 23.34 38.33 77.66
CA ASN A 949 22.37 39.39 77.98
C ASN A 949 21.21 38.85 78.84
N LYS A 950 21.41 38.76 80.18
CA LYS A 950 20.31 38.46 81.12
C LYS A 950 19.47 39.72 81.34
N GLY A 951 18.60 40.04 80.38
CA GLY A 951 17.55 41.05 80.56
C GLY A 951 17.40 42.02 79.40
N LYS A 952 16.67 41.59 78.36
CA LYS A 952 15.66 42.37 77.63
C LYS A 952 15.11 41.52 76.48
N THR A 953 13.78 41.46 76.43
CA THR A 953 12.95 40.78 75.45
C THR A 953 12.91 41.56 74.14
N ASP A 954 12.91 40.82 73.02
CA ASP A 954 12.36 41.17 71.70
C ASP A 954 13.25 41.71 70.54
N GLU A 955 14.58 41.59 70.57
CA GLU A 955 15.40 41.85 69.35
C GLU A 955 16.41 40.72 69.03
N VAL A 956 16.46 40.30 67.76
CA VAL A 956 17.38 39.27 67.23
C VAL A 956 18.79 39.85 67.10
N GLU A 957 19.76 39.32 67.85
CA GLU A 957 21.14 39.77 67.78
C GLU A 957 21.83 39.20 66.52
N HIS A 958 22.23 40.06 65.60
CA HIS A 958 23.05 39.69 64.45
C HIS A 958 24.51 40.05 64.75
N TYR A 959 25.43 39.17 64.41
CA TYR A 959 26.87 39.39 64.58
C TYR A 959 27.53 39.45 63.19
N GLU A 960 28.36 40.46 62.96
CA GLU A 960 29.20 40.65 61.77
C GLU A 960 30.59 40.10 62.04
N LEU A 961 31.01 39.14 61.21
CA LEU A 961 32.36 38.61 61.18
C LEU A 961 33.19 39.35 60.13
N ARG A 962 34.32 39.93 60.55
CA ARG A 962 35.33 40.50 59.65
C ARG A 962 36.67 39.81 59.88
N PHE A 963 37.17 39.15 58.84
CA PHE A 963 38.48 38.49 58.85
C PHE A 963 39.35 39.04 57.71
N THR A 964 40.44 39.73 58.04
CA THR A 964 41.37 40.31 57.06
C THR A 964 42.61 39.44 56.93
N TYR A 965 43.09 39.26 55.71
CA TYR A 965 44.27 38.45 55.42
C TYR A 965 45.05 38.97 54.21
N ARG A 966 46.33 38.64 54.15
CA ARG A 966 47.16 38.78 52.94
C ARG A 966 47.57 37.40 52.44
N VAL A 967 47.82 37.28 51.14
CA VAL A 967 48.38 36.05 50.56
C VAL A 967 49.77 36.30 50.00
N LYS A 968 50.64 35.31 50.10
CA LYS A 968 51.96 35.31 49.48
C LYS A 968 52.13 34.04 48.65
N SER A 969 52.56 34.17 47.39
CA SER A 969 52.84 33.00 46.54
C SER A 969 53.99 32.18 47.14
N LEU A 970 53.88 30.85 47.09
CA LEU A 970 54.94 29.94 47.53
C LEU A 970 55.97 29.62 46.43
N ASP A 971 55.72 30.03 45.19
CA ASP A 971 56.65 29.84 44.06
C ASP A 971 57.59 31.05 43.91
N GLU A 972 58.91 30.84 44.06
CA GLU A 972 59.96 31.89 44.11
C GLU A 972 60.29 32.59 42.76
N HIS A 973 59.36 32.73 41.82
CA HIS A 973 59.64 33.39 40.52
C HIS A 973 58.54 34.34 40.07
N THR A 974 58.64 35.63 40.46
CA THR A 974 58.52 36.80 39.55
C THR A 974 58.67 38.12 40.34
N ASN A 975 59.83 38.77 40.17
CA ASN A 975 59.99 40.20 40.45
C ASN A 975 59.42 40.98 39.26
N GLU A 976 58.34 41.72 39.48
CA GLU A 976 57.85 42.95 38.77
C GLU A 976 56.30 43.07 38.70
N GLU A 977 55.53 42.01 39.00
CA GLU A 977 54.04 42.07 39.11
C GLU A 977 53.50 42.01 40.57
N GLU A 978 54.37 41.97 41.59
CA GLU A 978 53.97 41.84 43.01
C GLU A 978 52.96 42.91 43.47
N LEU A 979 52.96 44.10 42.86
CA LEU A 979 52.04 45.20 43.20
C LEU A 979 50.56 44.91 42.90
N ILE A 980 50.25 44.04 41.93
CA ILE A 980 48.84 43.71 41.58
C ILE A 980 48.29 42.67 42.55
N TYR A 981 49.15 41.79 43.09
CA TYR A 981 48.77 40.67 43.95
C TYR A 981 48.95 40.95 45.48
N ASP A 982 49.83 41.87 45.89
CA ASP A 982 50.01 42.31 47.29
C ASP A 982 48.90 43.28 47.72
N ARG A 983 47.76 42.72 48.16
CA ARG A 983 46.64 43.47 48.75
C ARG A 983 46.13 42.82 50.04
N GLU A 984 45.41 43.61 50.84
CA GLU A 984 44.60 43.08 51.93
C GLU A 984 43.26 42.58 51.39
N TYR A 985 42.96 41.33 51.72
CA TYR A 985 41.70 40.67 51.42
C TYR A 985 40.85 40.64 52.68
N THR A 986 39.52 40.71 52.53
CA THR A 986 38.59 40.69 53.67
C THR A 986 37.46 39.70 53.41
N LEU A 987 37.18 38.87 54.40
CA LEU A 987 36.00 38.01 54.50
C LEU A 987 34.94 38.69 55.38
N PHE A 988 33.68 38.61 54.94
CA PHE A 988 32.49 39.16 55.61
C PHE A 988 31.39 38.10 55.76
N ASP A 989 30.73 38.00 56.93
CA ASP A 989 29.61 37.07 57.20
C ASP A 989 28.67 37.48 58.37
N GLU A 990 27.40 37.00 58.41
CA GLU A 990 26.36 37.34 59.42
C GLU A 990 25.54 36.12 59.97
N PHE A 991 25.23 36.03 61.29
CA PHE A 991 24.57 34.82 61.90
C PHE A 991 23.60 35.04 63.11
N PRO A 992 22.46 34.26 63.25
CA PRO A 992 21.61 34.15 64.49
C PRO A 992 21.16 32.70 64.98
N PRO A 993 20.87 32.43 66.30
CA PRO A 993 20.30 31.14 66.81
C PRO A 993 18.77 31.10 67.12
N ASP A 994 18.01 30.07 66.70
CA ASP A 994 16.51 30.07 66.71
C ASP A 994 15.75 29.13 67.71
N TYR A 995 16.26 27.93 68.08
CA TYR A 995 15.48 26.90 68.84
C TYR A 995 16.24 26.13 69.95
N GLU A 996 15.52 25.65 70.99
CA GLU A 996 16.02 24.74 72.06
C GLU A 996 15.30 23.38 72.05
N LEU A 997 16.04 22.27 72.12
CA LEU A 997 15.55 20.88 71.98
C LEU A 997 15.90 19.97 73.16
N CYS A 998 15.00 19.06 73.53
CA CYS A 998 15.20 18.02 74.55
C CYS A 998 14.50 16.71 74.18
N ALA A 999 15.17 15.56 74.31
CA ALA A 999 14.59 14.25 73.97
C ALA A 999 14.58 13.23 75.13
N GLN A 1000 13.57 12.35 75.13
CA GLN A 1000 13.41 11.29 76.13
C GLN A 1000 12.87 10.00 75.49
N LEU A 1001 13.42 8.84 75.90
CA LEU A 1001 13.02 7.51 75.41
C LEU A 1001 12.11 6.76 76.39
N LEU A 1002 11.04 6.15 75.88
CA LEU A 1002 10.07 5.34 76.65
C LEU A 1002 9.87 3.96 76.00
N SER A 1003 9.81 2.90 76.81
CA SER A 1003 9.54 1.52 76.33
C SER A 1003 8.08 1.34 75.92
N SER A 1004 7.81 0.57 74.86
CA SER A 1004 6.44 0.33 74.35
C SER A 1004 5.63 -0.71 75.16
N GLN A 1005 6.24 -1.45 76.08
CA GLN A 1005 5.51 -2.40 76.95
C GLN A 1005 4.91 -1.70 78.18
N PRO A 1006 3.62 -1.95 78.54
CA PRO A 1006 3.01 -1.28 79.69
C PRO A 1006 3.70 -1.71 80.99
N GLY A 1007 4.31 -0.76 81.71
CA GLY A 1007 4.97 -0.98 83.01
C GLY A 1007 6.48 -1.23 82.96
N ALA A 1008 7.10 -1.30 81.79
CA ALA A 1008 8.56 -1.44 81.65
C ALA A 1008 9.28 -0.09 81.63
N ILE A 1009 10.32 0.09 82.46
CA ILE A 1009 11.09 1.34 82.56
C ILE A 1009 12.26 1.38 81.56
N LEU A 1010 12.74 0.21 81.11
CA LEU A 1010 13.97 0.08 80.30
C LEU A 1010 13.66 -0.39 78.87
N CYS A 1011 14.47 0.08 77.92
CA CYS A 1011 14.41 -0.28 76.51
C CYS A 1011 15.11 -1.64 76.27
N ARG A 1012 14.65 -2.40 75.28
CA ARG A 1012 15.22 -3.71 74.92
C ARG A 1012 15.52 -3.79 73.43
N VAL A 1013 16.55 -4.56 73.09
CA VAL A 1013 16.98 -4.76 71.70
C VAL A 1013 15.84 -5.34 70.87
N ASP A 1014 15.65 -4.75 69.69
CA ASP A 1014 14.62 -5.05 68.71
C ASP A 1014 13.17 -4.81 69.15
N ASP A 1015 12.93 -4.40 70.40
CA ASP A 1015 11.61 -3.95 70.85
C ASP A 1015 11.38 -2.48 70.50
N ALA A 1016 10.16 -2.15 70.05
CA ALA A 1016 9.79 -0.77 69.73
C ALA A 1016 9.88 0.13 70.97
N CYS A 1017 10.48 1.30 70.83
CA CYS A 1017 10.54 2.35 71.84
C CYS A 1017 10.00 3.66 71.26
N ASP A 1018 9.34 4.47 72.08
CA ASP A 1018 8.85 5.79 71.69
C ASP A 1018 9.85 6.86 72.18
N MET A 1019 10.57 7.49 71.25
CA MET A 1019 11.43 8.65 71.50
C MET A 1019 10.60 9.93 71.36
N ILE A 1020 10.41 10.63 72.47
CA ILE A 1020 9.72 11.89 72.55
C ILE A 1020 10.73 13.02 72.38
N VAL A 1021 10.52 13.88 71.39
CA VAL A 1021 11.27 15.13 71.21
C VAL A 1021 10.37 16.30 71.60
N SER A 1022 10.88 17.13 72.50
CA SER A 1022 10.25 18.38 72.92
C SER A 1022 11.10 19.55 72.43
N LEU A 1023 10.45 20.53 71.83
CA LEU A 1023 11.06 21.72 71.28
C LEU A 1023 10.50 22.95 71.99
N ARG A 1024 11.38 23.90 72.32
CA ARG A 1024 11.07 25.23 72.83
C ARG A 1024 11.62 26.26 71.84
N SER A 1025 10.75 27.13 71.34
CA SER A 1025 11.16 28.30 70.54
C SER A 1025 11.80 29.34 71.44
N LEU A 1026 12.99 29.83 71.08
CA LEU A 1026 13.66 30.94 71.77
C LEU A 1026 13.15 32.31 71.28
N THR A 1027 12.45 32.32 70.15
CA THR A 1027 11.85 33.49 69.51
C THR A 1027 10.33 33.61 69.77
N ASN A 1028 9.74 32.70 70.56
CA ASN A 1028 8.30 32.60 70.86
C ASN A 1028 7.37 32.58 69.63
N ARG A 1029 7.87 32.15 68.47
CA ARG A 1029 7.10 32.10 67.22
C ARG A 1029 6.13 30.91 67.22
N VAL A 1030 4.87 31.18 66.85
CA VAL A 1030 3.85 30.14 66.62
C VAL A 1030 3.95 29.69 65.17
N GLU A 1031 4.63 28.57 64.95
CA GLU A 1031 4.82 28.02 63.62
C GLU A 1031 4.83 26.50 63.62
N THR A 1032 4.67 25.91 62.43
CA THR A 1032 4.86 24.47 62.23
C THR A 1032 6.26 24.26 61.70
N VAL A 1033 7.06 23.47 62.40
CA VAL A 1033 8.43 23.11 62.01
C VAL A 1033 8.51 21.63 61.69
N VAL A 1034 9.51 21.23 60.91
CA VAL A 1034 9.80 19.81 60.67
C VAL A 1034 10.94 19.40 61.59
N VAL A 1035 10.70 18.40 62.43
CA VAL A 1035 11.74 17.80 63.27
C VAL A 1035 12.24 16.54 62.56
N GLY A 1036 13.54 16.51 62.29
CA GLY A 1036 14.27 15.37 61.75
C GLY A 1036 15.04 14.63 62.84
N ILE A 1037 15.08 13.31 62.75
CA ILE A 1037 15.93 12.45 63.57
C ILE A 1037 16.78 11.56 62.66
N ASP A 1038 18.08 11.55 62.93
CA ASP A 1038 19.02 10.65 62.28
C ASP A 1038 19.93 9.94 63.28
N ALA A 1039 20.33 8.71 62.95
CA ALA A 1039 21.21 7.92 63.79
C ALA A 1039 21.93 6.86 62.95
N ASP A 1040 23.07 6.39 63.47
CA ASP A 1040 23.75 5.24 62.89
C ASP A 1040 22.82 4.00 62.89
N PRO A 1041 22.57 3.38 61.72
CA PRO A 1041 21.74 2.19 61.61
C PRO A 1041 22.21 1.01 62.48
N CYS A 1042 23.50 0.96 62.84
CA CYS A 1042 24.06 -0.05 63.73
C CYS A 1042 23.54 0.08 65.16
N PHE A 1043 23.12 1.28 65.57
CA PHE A 1043 22.63 1.59 66.92
C PHE A 1043 21.11 1.65 66.97
N TRP A 1044 20.48 2.34 66.01
CA TRP A 1044 19.04 2.58 66.01
C TRP A 1044 18.43 2.35 64.62
N THR A 1045 17.27 1.71 64.58
CA THR A 1045 16.39 1.74 63.41
C THR A 1045 15.21 2.66 63.68
N ILE A 1046 15.08 3.71 62.87
CA ILE A 1046 14.05 4.75 63.01
C ILE A 1046 12.95 4.48 61.99
N SER A 1047 11.70 4.34 62.43
CA SER A 1047 10.59 4.02 61.52
C SER A 1047 10.25 5.16 60.57
N GLN A 1048 10.36 6.40 61.05
CA GLN A 1048 10.06 7.60 60.28
C GLN A 1048 11.03 8.69 60.70
N LYS A 1049 11.94 9.12 59.81
CA LYS A 1049 13.00 10.08 60.17
C LYS A 1049 12.50 11.52 60.34
N HIS A 1050 11.40 11.92 59.72
CA HIS A 1050 10.91 13.31 59.75
C HIS A 1050 9.43 13.38 60.14
N LYS A 1051 9.10 14.32 61.04
CA LYS A 1051 7.71 14.60 61.46
C LYS A 1051 7.48 16.10 61.66
N LEU A 1052 6.26 16.55 61.32
CA LEU A 1052 5.80 17.92 61.54
C LEU A 1052 5.41 18.14 63.01
N VAL A 1053 5.85 19.25 63.58
CA VAL A 1053 5.56 19.68 64.94
C VAL A 1053 5.01 21.09 64.91
N HIS A 1054 3.79 21.27 65.41
CA HIS A 1054 3.23 22.59 65.62
C HIS A 1054 3.68 23.12 66.98
N VAL A 1055 4.43 24.23 66.95
CA VAL A 1055 4.80 25.00 68.16
C VAL A 1055 3.61 25.83 68.58
N LYS A 1056 3.16 25.67 69.83
CA LYS A 1056 1.98 26.38 70.35
C LYS A 1056 2.33 27.81 70.74
N GLU A 1057 1.32 28.62 71.04
CA GLU A 1057 1.46 29.97 71.63
C GLU A 1057 2.33 30.04 72.90
N SER A 1058 2.47 28.92 73.62
CA SER A 1058 3.39 28.81 74.77
C SER A 1058 4.87 28.66 74.38
N GLY A 1059 5.21 28.71 73.09
CA GLY A 1059 6.56 28.46 72.57
C GLY A 1059 6.98 26.99 72.58
N LEU A 1060 6.10 26.05 72.96
CA LEU A 1060 6.41 24.62 73.12
C LEU A 1060 5.76 23.75 72.03
N GLY A 1061 6.52 22.80 71.50
CA GLY A 1061 6.09 21.76 70.57
C GLY A 1061 6.58 20.37 71.00
N GLN A 1062 5.82 19.31 70.70
CA GLN A 1062 6.18 17.94 71.07
C GLN A 1062 5.78 16.93 70.01
N ILE A 1063 6.64 15.94 69.78
CA ILE A 1063 6.40 14.85 68.84
C ILE A 1063 7.04 13.54 69.32
N SER A 1064 6.46 12.40 68.93
CA SER A 1064 6.98 11.08 69.27
C SER A 1064 7.40 10.31 68.03
N PHE A 1065 8.59 9.72 68.05
CA PHE A 1065 9.16 8.86 67.03
C PHE A 1065 9.26 7.43 67.54
N THR A 1066 8.91 6.46 66.70
CA THR A 1066 9.11 5.05 67.03
C THR A 1066 10.50 4.63 66.56
N VAL A 1067 11.31 4.15 67.48
CA VAL A 1067 12.71 3.75 67.26
C VAL A 1067 12.97 2.38 67.86
N PHE A 1068 13.85 1.61 67.24
CA PHE A 1068 14.22 0.26 67.66
C PHE A 1068 15.73 0.23 67.94
N PRO A 1069 16.16 -0.01 69.18
CA PRO A 1069 17.58 -0.17 69.47
C PRO A 1069 18.06 -1.51 68.92
N LYS A 1070 19.22 -1.51 68.26
CA LYS A 1070 19.77 -2.69 67.58
C LYS A 1070 20.88 -3.42 68.33
N MET A 1071 21.31 -2.86 69.45
CA MET A 1071 22.42 -3.42 70.24
C MET A 1071 22.16 -3.30 71.74
N ILE A 1072 22.65 -4.28 72.52
CA ILE A 1072 22.60 -4.27 73.98
C ILE A 1072 23.73 -3.37 74.50
N GLY A 1073 23.46 -2.52 75.48
CA GLY A 1073 24.46 -1.62 76.08
C GLY A 1073 24.01 -0.17 76.18
N PHE A 1074 24.97 0.75 76.32
CA PHE A 1074 24.72 2.19 76.41
C PHE A 1074 24.83 2.83 75.03
N LEU A 1075 23.69 3.17 74.42
CA LEU A 1075 23.61 3.74 73.07
C LEU A 1075 23.50 5.27 73.13
N PRO A 1076 24.15 6.03 72.24
CA PRO A 1076 23.96 7.48 72.15
C PRO A 1076 22.53 7.80 71.68
N TYR A 1077 22.01 8.96 72.06
CA TYR A 1077 20.75 9.45 71.50
C TYR A 1077 20.88 9.71 69.99
N PRO A 1078 19.83 9.46 69.19
CA PRO A 1078 19.75 9.94 67.81
C PRO A 1078 19.94 11.46 67.70
N ILE A 1079 20.61 11.91 66.62
CA ILE A 1079 20.81 13.32 66.26
C ILE A 1079 19.46 13.93 65.88
N ILE A 1080 19.20 15.15 66.33
CA ILE A 1080 17.93 15.85 66.12
C ILE A 1080 18.19 17.17 65.41
N SER A 1081 17.50 17.40 64.30
CA SER A 1081 17.57 18.63 63.50
C SER A 1081 16.19 19.26 63.33
N VAL A 1082 16.14 20.58 63.15
CA VAL A 1082 14.90 21.34 62.93
C VAL A 1082 14.98 22.06 61.59
N TYR A 1083 13.91 21.97 60.82
CA TYR A 1083 13.79 22.63 59.52
C TYR A 1083 12.53 23.49 59.48
N SER A 1084 12.58 24.61 58.76
CA SER A 1084 11.39 25.42 58.50
C SER A 1084 10.41 24.67 57.59
N CYS A 1085 9.11 24.85 57.83
CA CYS A 1085 8.07 24.26 56.98
C CYS A 1085 7.53 25.31 56.01
N ARG A 1086 7.60 25.05 54.70
CA ARG A 1086 7.09 25.96 53.66
C ARG A 1086 5.57 25.93 53.48
N HIS A 1087 4.82 25.14 54.25
CA HIS A 1087 3.36 25.02 54.14
C HIS A 1087 2.60 25.72 55.27
N LYS A 1088 1.78 26.73 54.92
CA LYS A 1088 0.75 27.32 55.78
C LYS A 1088 -0.46 26.37 55.82
N ARG A 1089 -0.85 25.84 56.99
CA ARG A 1089 -2.08 25.03 57.12
C ARG A 1089 -3.34 25.91 57.10
N SER A 1090 -4.30 25.56 56.26
CA SER A 1090 -5.73 25.86 56.42
C SER A 1090 -6.47 24.63 57.00
N ASP A 1091 -7.48 24.85 57.83
CA ASP A 1091 -8.17 23.83 58.65
C ASP A 1091 -9.03 22.79 57.88
N SER A 1092 -8.91 22.67 56.56
CA SER A 1092 -9.81 21.84 55.72
C SER A 1092 -9.25 20.51 55.20
N ASP A 1093 -7.94 20.24 55.31
CA ASP A 1093 -7.33 19.07 54.63
C ASP A 1093 -6.90 17.96 55.61
N ILE A 1094 -7.88 17.29 56.23
CA ILE A 1094 -7.63 16.21 57.21
C ILE A 1094 -7.61 14.81 56.57
N SER A 1095 -8.01 14.61 55.32
CA SER A 1095 -8.29 13.25 54.82
C SER A 1095 -7.38 12.67 53.73
N GLN A 1096 -6.34 13.34 53.23
CA GLN A 1096 -5.47 12.75 52.21
C GLN A 1096 -4.01 13.19 52.34
N LEU A 1097 -3.27 12.61 53.28
CA LEU A 1097 -1.79 12.58 53.27
C LEU A 1097 -1.35 11.31 54.02
N SER A 1098 -1.60 10.17 53.40
CA SER A 1098 -0.91 8.92 53.71
C SER A 1098 -0.08 8.55 52.49
N THR A 1099 1.13 8.06 52.75
CA THR A 1099 2.14 7.51 51.83
C THR A 1099 3.08 8.52 51.15
N GLU A 1100 4.28 8.63 51.74
CA GLU A 1100 5.58 8.90 51.08
C GLU A 1100 5.63 10.00 50.00
N SER A 1101 5.17 11.21 50.33
CA SER A 1101 5.50 12.42 49.59
C SER A 1101 6.56 13.22 50.35
N THR A 1102 7.67 13.49 49.69
CA THR A 1102 8.79 14.35 50.08
C THR A 1102 8.27 15.64 50.73
N TYR A 1103 8.57 15.87 52.01
CA TYR A 1103 8.29 17.16 52.63
C TYR A 1103 9.13 18.22 51.92
N ASP A 1104 8.52 19.34 51.55
CA ASP A 1104 9.24 20.47 50.97
C ASP A 1104 9.92 21.23 52.11
N PHE A 1105 11.13 20.77 52.47
CA PHE A 1105 11.92 21.32 53.58
C PHE A 1105 12.34 22.76 53.24
N GLY A 1106 12.07 23.69 54.15
CA GLY A 1106 12.76 24.98 54.15
C GLY A 1106 14.16 24.84 54.76
N PRO A 1107 14.95 25.94 54.80
CA PRO A 1107 16.29 25.91 55.38
C PRO A 1107 16.30 25.33 56.80
N GLN A 1108 17.39 24.62 57.12
CA GLN A 1108 17.65 24.14 58.47
C GLN A 1108 17.72 25.34 59.42
N LEU A 1109 16.98 25.24 60.53
CA LEU A 1109 16.92 26.28 61.54
C LEU A 1109 17.99 26.00 62.59
N SER A 1110 18.66 27.05 63.05
CA SER A 1110 19.69 26.96 64.08
C SER A 1110 19.04 26.49 65.40
N SER A 1111 19.55 25.39 65.96
CA SER A 1111 18.95 24.77 67.14
C SER A 1111 20.00 24.20 68.09
N PHE A 1112 19.69 24.26 69.38
CA PHE A 1112 20.51 23.76 70.47
C PHE A 1112 19.86 22.54 71.14
N VAL A 1113 20.59 21.43 71.31
CA VAL A 1113 20.05 20.16 71.84
C VAL A 1113 20.61 19.85 73.25
N ARG A 1114 19.78 19.98 74.29
CA ARG A 1114 20.17 19.74 75.71
C ARG A 1114 20.60 18.30 76.00
N THR A 1115 20.07 17.33 75.26
CA THR A 1115 20.34 15.90 75.50
C THR A 1115 21.51 15.38 74.70
N ASN A 1116 22.19 16.25 73.95
CA ASN A 1116 23.37 15.88 73.19
C ASN A 1116 24.48 15.40 74.14
N GLY A 1117 25.05 14.22 73.86
CA GLY A 1117 26.04 13.57 74.73
C GLY A 1117 25.50 12.67 75.85
N LYS A 1118 24.18 12.52 76.03
CA LYS A 1118 23.60 11.49 76.93
C LYS A 1118 23.53 10.11 76.24
N GLN A 1119 23.48 9.04 77.03
CA GLN A 1119 23.35 7.65 76.54
C GLN A 1119 22.15 6.93 77.18
N VAL A 1120 21.61 5.91 76.50
CA VAL A 1120 20.48 5.09 76.93
C VAL A 1120 20.91 3.64 77.10
N HIS A 1121 20.59 3.04 78.25
CA HIS A 1121 20.88 1.64 78.53
C HIS A 1121 19.79 0.72 77.96
N VAL A 1122 20.20 -0.23 77.10
CA VAL A 1122 19.33 -1.18 76.42
C VAL A 1122 19.65 -2.61 76.82
N LEU A 1123 18.63 -3.39 77.18
CA LEU A 1123 18.73 -4.78 77.64
C LEU A 1123 18.43 -5.81 76.51
N GLY A 1124 18.77 -7.08 76.71
CA GLY A 1124 18.52 -8.15 75.73
C GLY A 1124 17.04 -8.52 75.54
N ALA A 1125 16.72 -9.19 74.42
CA ALA A 1125 15.37 -9.59 74.02
C ALA A 1125 14.73 -10.64 74.97
N PHE A 1126 13.39 -10.72 75.00
CA PHE A 1126 12.64 -11.70 75.80
C PHE A 1126 12.59 -13.10 75.15
N PRO A 1127 12.64 -14.20 75.93
CA PRO A 1127 12.43 -15.56 75.41
C PRO A 1127 10.95 -15.80 75.03
N THR A 1128 10.72 -16.38 73.85
CA THR A 1128 9.41 -16.47 73.17
C THR A 1128 8.46 -17.48 73.81
N SER A 1129 7.24 -17.03 74.18
CA SER A 1129 6.08 -17.90 74.38
C SER A 1129 4.93 -17.46 73.48
N SER A 1130 4.40 -18.40 72.70
CA SER A 1130 3.23 -18.27 71.84
C SER A 1130 1.96 -18.01 72.65
N ASP A 1131 1.33 -16.83 72.50
CA ASP A 1131 -0.11 -16.75 72.21
C ASP A 1131 -0.66 -15.32 72.07
N SER A 1132 -1.56 -15.22 71.09
CA SER A 1132 -2.72 -14.31 71.01
C SER A 1132 -2.55 -12.80 70.79
N LYS A 1133 -3.12 -12.40 69.65
CA LYS A 1133 -3.66 -11.09 69.28
C LYS A 1133 -4.53 -10.47 70.38
N SER A 1134 -4.25 -9.22 70.74
CA SER A 1134 -5.18 -8.06 70.73
C SER A 1134 -4.65 -6.99 71.69
N ASN A 1135 -4.51 -5.72 71.27
CA ASN A 1135 -4.68 -4.52 72.11
C ASN A 1135 -4.39 -3.23 71.30
N ALA A 1136 -5.37 -2.78 70.52
CA ALA A 1136 -5.34 -1.49 69.83
C ALA A 1136 -5.94 -0.33 70.67
N SER A 1137 -6.14 -0.47 71.99
CA SER A 1137 -6.83 0.56 72.79
C SER A 1137 -6.00 1.28 73.88
N VAL A 1138 -4.67 1.14 73.92
CA VAL A 1138 -3.86 1.69 75.04
C VAL A 1138 -3.01 2.93 74.69
N LYS A 1139 -2.94 3.36 73.41
CA LYS A 1139 -2.12 4.53 72.98
C LYS A 1139 -2.55 5.86 73.61
N THR A 1140 -3.80 6.03 74.00
CA THR A 1140 -4.33 7.32 74.49
C THR A 1140 -4.06 7.61 75.97
N ASN A 1141 -3.83 6.60 76.81
CA ASN A 1141 -3.58 6.81 78.24
C ASN A 1141 -2.12 7.14 78.58
N ARG A 1142 -1.14 6.67 77.80
CA ARG A 1142 0.31 6.91 78.05
C ARG A 1142 0.74 8.36 77.80
N LEU A 1143 0.08 9.05 76.86
CA LEU A 1143 0.37 10.44 76.51
C LEU A 1143 -0.10 11.43 77.59
N LYS A 1144 -1.12 11.07 78.40
CA LYS A 1144 -1.58 11.88 79.53
C LYS A 1144 -0.63 11.82 80.72
N GLU A 1145 -0.03 10.68 81.00
CA GLU A 1145 0.91 10.50 82.10
C GLU A 1145 2.25 11.23 81.84
N ALA A 1146 2.72 11.21 80.58
CA ALA A 1146 3.90 11.96 80.12
C ALA A 1146 3.72 13.49 80.24
N LYS A 1147 2.52 14.03 79.93
CA LYS A 1147 2.23 15.47 80.03
C LYS A 1147 2.45 16.07 81.43
N SER A 1148 2.29 15.30 82.51
CA SER A 1148 2.53 15.79 83.87
C SER A 1148 4.01 15.86 84.27
N ARG A 1149 4.90 15.12 83.57
CA ARG A 1149 6.35 15.09 83.84
C ARG A 1149 7.14 16.09 82.99
N ILE A 1150 6.56 16.61 81.91
CA ILE A 1150 7.23 17.45 80.90
C ILE A 1150 7.49 18.89 81.38
N THR A 1151 6.61 19.47 82.20
CA THR A 1151 6.83 20.82 82.74
C THR A 1151 8.09 20.89 83.61
N LYS A 1152 8.59 19.76 84.14
CA LYS A 1152 9.81 19.67 84.96
C LYS A 1152 11.10 19.36 84.17
N LEU A 1153 11.06 19.24 82.83
CA LEU A 1153 12.24 18.89 82.01
C LEU A 1153 12.99 20.11 81.47
N PHE A 1154 12.32 21.26 81.41
CA PHE A 1154 12.92 22.52 80.98
C PHE A 1154 13.05 23.57 82.10
N ASP A 1155 12.50 23.28 83.27
CA ASP A 1155 12.93 23.85 84.56
C ASP A 1155 14.16 23.07 85.05
#